data_AF-A0A9E0A7J1-F1
#
_entry.id   AF-A0A9E0A7J1-F1
#
_cell.length_a   1.000
_cell.length_b   1.000
_cell.length_c   1.000
_cell.angle_alpha   90.00
_cell.angle_beta   90.00
_cell.angle_gamma   90.00
#
_symmetry.space_group_name_H-M   'P 1'
#
loop_
_entity.id
_entity.type
_entity.pdbx_description
1 polymer ?
#
loop_
_entity_poly.entity_id
_entity_poly.type
_entity_poly.pdbx_seq_one_letter_code
_entity_poly.pdbx_strand_id
1 'polypeptide(L)'
;RITDIDPIKYDLLFERFLNPERVSMPDIDIDFDEDGREEVLQYVVNKYGAKRVAHIVTFGTMAAKSSIKDVARTLELELPTADRLAKMVPERPNITLKKAFEEVPELEKETKSDNPLIRQTLSNAQKLEGTVRQTGVHACGIIIGRDDLEEYIPLCTNSDAKLFVTQYEGTHVEDIGLLKMDFLGLKTLSIIKDTLQLIEQSTGKKVDIDTIPLDDSKTFELFSRGETTAIFQFESPGMKKYMRALQPNRFEDLIAMNALYRPGPMDYIPSFVNRKHGREPIVYDIPEMEEVLKDTYGITVYQEQVMLLSQKLAGFTKGQADALRKAMGKKLKKVMDELKEKFIEGCLSKGYDKKIVEKIWSDWESFAEYAFNKSHSTCYAYVAYQTAYLKAHFPSQFMAAVLSRNLSDIKKITTFMDECRRMGIQVLGPDVNESQIKFAVMPNGDIRFGLGAIKGMGENAAQNIIEIRAKGGKYKNIFDFFERVNLQTVNKKNLEVLAVAGAFDNLIDFDRSVLLAVDAKGVSYLEQLMRYGIKVQSEKNSTQQSLFGSVPGFEVPKPAPPKADPWPTIEKLNKEKEVIGIYLSAHPLDEFRFEIESLCNVSIADLKSNMEQYRDRDVTIAGMTIASRIDTAKNGKQYGRITLEDYTDSMDIMLFGKDFESYRNFCFNGYYIMVRGKVQPKAYKPEELELHIKSINMLYDVREKMIKSITLNLPLDEINDIFIDDILKYVQRDKANITLKFKVYDPEYQVSVDLFSRAYRVNITQDFIDYLNDSEINYKVAME
;
A
#
# COMPACT_ATOMS: atom_id res chain seq x y z
N ARG A 1 31.45 2.67 -13.45
CA ARG A 1 30.32 1.83 -13.91
C ARG A 1 29.09 2.74 -13.89
N ILE A 2 28.42 2.97 -15.03
CA ILE A 2 27.27 3.91 -15.13
C ILE A 2 25.93 3.15 -15.11
N THR A 3 25.88 1.95 -15.69
CA THR A 3 24.71 1.08 -15.70
C THR A 3 25.07 -0.30 -15.17
N ASP A 4 24.11 -0.98 -14.57
CA ASP A 4 24.27 -2.30 -13.95
C ASP A 4 23.67 -3.44 -14.78
N ILE A 5 23.01 -3.13 -15.89
CA ILE A 5 22.40 -4.10 -16.80
C ILE A 5 23.30 -4.33 -18.01
N ASP A 6 23.38 -5.59 -18.45
CA ASP A 6 24.07 -5.97 -19.68
C ASP A 6 23.22 -5.55 -20.90
N PRO A 7 23.64 -4.53 -21.68
CA PRO A 7 22.88 -4.07 -22.82
C PRO A 7 22.92 -5.05 -24.01
N ILE A 8 23.96 -5.89 -24.10
CA ILE A 8 24.12 -6.85 -25.20
C ILE A 8 23.16 -8.02 -25.00
N LYS A 9 23.05 -8.53 -23.77
CA LYS A 9 22.15 -9.65 -23.44
C LYS A 9 20.68 -9.34 -23.74
N TYR A 10 20.25 -8.09 -23.59
CA TYR A 10 18.84 -7.68 -23.74
C TYR A 10 18.57 -6.86 -25.00
N ASP A 11 19.49 -6.85 -25.97
CA ASP A 11 19.37 -6.10 -27.24
C ASP A 11 19.04 -4.61 -27.04
N LEU A 12 19.69 -3.97 -26.06
CA LEU A 12 19.51 -2.55 -25.76
C LEU A 12 20.38 -1.71 -26.71
N LEU A 13 19.74 -0.88 -27.53
CA LEU A 13 20.42 -0.11 -28.57
C LEU A 13 21.11 1.13 -28.02
N PHE A 14 22.43 1.20 -28.22
CA PHE A 14 23.22 2.38 -27.87
C PHE A 14 22.83 3.61 -28.71
N GLU A 15 22.47 3.40 -29.97
CA GLU A 15 22.07 4.45 -30.92
C GLU A 15 20.83 5.22 -30.46
N ARG A 16 20.01 4.59 -29.61
CA ARG A 16 18.85 5.25 -29.01
C ARG A 16 19.26 6.25 -27.93
N PHE A 17 20.35 5.97 -27.22
CA PHE A 17 20.92 6.85 -26.21
C PHE A 17 21.78 7.95 -26.85
N LEU A 18 22.74 7.56 -27.67
CA LEU A 18 23.61 8.48 -28.41
C LEU A 18 23.66 8.09 -29.88
N ASN A 19 23.09 8.97 -30.72
CA ASN A 19 23.03 8.73 -32.16
C ASN A 19 24.26 9.36 -32.84
N PRO A 20 25.14 8.58 -33.50
CA PRO A 20 26.34 9.11 -34.14
C PRO A 20 26.06 10.06 -35.31
N GLU A 21 24.86 9.97 -35.91
CA GLU A 21 24.44 10.84 -37.02
C GLU A 21 23.84 12.17 -36.51
N ARG A 22 23.76 12.41 -35.19
CA ARG A 22 23.17 13.62 -34.60
C ARG A 22 24.00 14.17 -33.44
N VAL A 23 24.36 15.44 -33.55
CA VAL A 23 25.01 16.18 -32.45
C VAL A 23 23.95 16.67 -31.47
N SER A 24 23.69 15.89 -30.41
CA SER A 24 22.94 16.32 -29.23
C SER A 24 23.62 15.80 -27.97
N MET A 25 23.64 16.59 -26.90
CA MET A 25 24.16 16.11 -25.62
C MET A 25 23.28 14.96 -25.08
N PRO A 26 23.87 13.90 -24.52
CA PRO A 26 23.11 12.86 -23.84
C PRO A 26 22.57 13.39 -22.51
N ASP A 27 21.29 13.12 -22.23
CA ASP A 27 20.70 13.33 -20.91
C ASP A 27 20.87 12.04 -20.09
N ILE A 28 21.47 12.14 -18.90
CA ILE A 28 21.75 10.99 -18.03
C ILE A 28 21.05 11.21 -16.70
N ASP A 29 19.99 10.44 -16.52
CA ASP A 29 19.20 10.39 -15.29
C ASP A 29 19.75 9.25 -14.42
N ILE A 30 20.06 9.55 -13.16
CA ILE A 30 20.57 8.55 -12.21
C ILE A 30 19.68 8.51 -10.98
N ASP A 31 19.18 7.31 -10.68
CA ASP A 31 18.42 7.02 -9.48
C ASP A 31 19.37 6.69 -8.31
N PHE A 32 19.24 7.44 -7.20
CA PHE A 32 19.94 7.22 -5.94
C PHE A 32 18.95 6.85 -4.84
N ASP A 33 19.42 6.25 -3.74
CA ASP A 33 18.60 6.18 -2.53
C ASP A 33 18.36 7.59 -1.97
N GLU A 34 17.18 7.79 -1.37
CA GLU A 34 16.75 9.12 -0.89
C GLU A 34 17.75 9.72 0.10
N ASP A 35 18.34 8.89 0.97
CA ASP A 35 19.28 9.33 2.00
C ASP A 35 20.66 9.67 1.37
N GLY A 36 21.15 8.84 0.45
CA GLY A 36 22.46 8.99 -0.21
C GLY A 36 22.51 10.10 -1.26
N ARG A 37 21.37 10.53 -1.80
CA ARG A 37 21.33 11.56 -2.84
C ARG A 37 21.97 12.89 -2.42
N GLU A 38 21.73 13.33 -1.19
CA GLU A 38 22.30 14.58 -0.67
C GLU A 38 23.83 14.47 -0.53
N GLU A 39 24.34 13.29 -0.14
CA GLU A 39 25.78 13.03 -0.06
C GLU A 39 26.44 13.11 -1.44
N VAL A 40 25.78 12.57 -2.47
CA VAL A 40 26.25 12.65 -3.86
C VAL A 40 26.25 14.09 -4.35
N LEU A 41 25.20 14.86 -4.05
CA LEU A 41 25.14 16.28 -4.38
C LEU A 41 26.30 17.04 -3.71
N GLN A 42 26.54 16.80 -2.42
CA GLN A 42 27.63 17.42 -1.70
C GLN A 42 29.00 17.05 -2.29
N TYR A 43 29.18 15.80 -2.72
CA TYR A 43 30.39 15.38 -3.43
C TYR A 43 30.59 16.14 -4.75
N VAL A 44 29.53 16.30 -5.56
CA VAL A 44 29.57 17.06 -6.83
C VAL A 44 29.92 18.52 -6.57
N VAL A 45 29.31 19.14 -5.56
CA VAL A 45 29.60 20.52 -5.14
C VAL A 45 31.05 20.67 -4.69
N ASN A 46 31.57 19.74 -3.89
CA ASN A 46 32.95 19.77 -3.42
C ASN A 46 33.96 19.56 -4.57
N LYS A 47 33.59 18.74 -5.56
CA LYS A 47 34.46 18.39 -6.69
C LYS A 47 34.54 19.50 -7.74
N TYR A 48 33.42 20.11 -8.11
CA TYR A 48 33.35 21.10 -9.19
C TYR A 48 33.29 22.55 -8.68
N GLY A 49 33.00 22.76 -7.41
CA GLY A 49 32.91 24.07 -6.77
C GLY A 49 31.47 24.60 -6.71
N ALA A 50 31.12 25.26 -5.60
CA ALA A 50 29.75 25.71 -5.33
C ALA A 50 29.20 26.73 -6.33
N LYS A 51 30.05 27.51 -7.01
CA LYS A 51 29.63 28.47 -8.04
C LYS A 51 29.33 27.83 -9.40
N ARG A 52 29.73 26.57 -9.59
CA ARG A 52 29.60 25.83 -10.85
C ARG A 52 28.48 24.81 -10.81
N VAL A 53 27.82 24.68 -9.67
CA VAL A 53 26.74 23.72 -9.44
C VAL A 53 25.52 24.47 -8.95
N ALA A 54 24.39 24.31 -9.66
CA ALA A 54 23.12 24.94 -9.29
C ALA A 54 21.95 23.99 -9.50
N HIS A 55 20.88 24.17 -8.74
CA HIS A 55 19.60 23.53 -9.00
C HIS A 55 18.88 24.22 -10.16
N ILE A 56 18.00 23.49 -10.83
CA ILE A 56 17.09 24.06 -11.83
C ILE A 56 15.86 24.67 -11.13
N VAL A 57 15.36 25.82 -11.57
CA VAL A 57 14.06 26.34 -11.10
C VAL A 57 12.89 25.57 -11.70
N THR A 58 11.86 25.34 -10.89
CA THR A 58 10.54 24.94 -11.35
C THR A 58 9.54 26.06 -11.14
N PHE A 59 8.70 26.31 -12.14
CA PHE A 59 7.58 27.23 -12.00
C PHE A 59 6.31 26.45 -11.71
N GLY A 60 5.80 26.58 -10.48
CA GLY A 60 4.50 26.03 -10.13
C GLY A 60 3.41 26.86 -10.80
N THR A 61 2.72 26.31 -11.79
CA THR A 61 1.60 26.98 -12.47
C THR A 61 0.27 26.69 -11.79
N MET A 62 -0.71 27.59 -11.97
CA MET A 62 -2.06 27.37 -11.46
C MET A 62 -2.79 26.31 -12.30
N ALA A 63 -2.89 25.10 -11.78
CA ALA A 63 -3.73 24.03 -12.34
C ALA A 63 -5.22 24.33 -12.14
N ALA A 64 -6.08 23.72 -12.96
CA ALA A 64 -7.54 23.92 -12.97
C ALA A 64 -8.21 23.86 -11.58
N LYS A 65 -7.85 22.88 -10.74
CA LYS A 65 -8.42 22.77 -9.38
C LYS A 65 -7.88 23.85 -8.42
N SER A 66 -6.57 24.11 -8.49
CA SER A 66 -5.94 25.12 -7.63
C SER A 66 -6.37 26.54 -7.98
N SER A 67 -6.59 26.85 -9.26
CA SER A 67 -7.09 28.16 -9.69
C SER A 67 -8.48 28.43 -9.14
N ILE A 68 -9.39 27.44 -9.15
CA ILE A 68 -10.70 27.58 -8.50
C ILE A 68 -10.55 27.85 -7.00
N LYS A 69 -9.73 27.05 -6.28
CA LYS A 69 -9.58 27.19 -4.83
C LYS A 69 -8.94 28.51 -4.41
N ASP A 70 -7.93 28.98 -5.13
CA ASP A 70 -7.21 30.20 -4.77
C ASP A 70 -8.05 31.44 -5.10
N VAL A 71 -8.76 31.45 -6.23
CA VAL A 71 -9.72 32.53 -6.55
C VAL A 71 -10.89 32.53 -5.57
N ALA A 72 -11.42 31.35 -5.21
CA ALA A 72 -12.49 31.23 -4.25
C ALA A 72 -12.11 31.81 -2.88
N ARG A 73 -10.88 31.57 -2.40
CA ARG A 73 -10.38 32.18 -1.16
C ARG A 73 -10.30 33.70 -1.24
N THR A 74 -9.81 34.23 -2.36
CA THR A 74 -9.70 35.69 -2.57
C THR A 74 -11.07 36.37 -2.66
N LEU A 75 -12.06 35.68 -3.23
CA LEU A 75 -13.45 36.14 -3.31
C LEU A 75 -14.29 35.77 -2.07
N GLU A 76 -13.67 35.19 -1.04
CA GLU A 76 -14.32 34.75 0.20
C GLU A 76 -15.51 33.81 0.00
N LEU A 77 -15.46 32.98 -1.05
CA LEU A 77 -16.44 31.92 -1.27
C LEU A 77 -16.26 30.83 -0.20
N GLU A 78 -17.38 30.39 0.39
CA GLU A 78 -17.37 29.37 1.45
C GLU A 78 -16.60 28.10 1.03
N LEU A 79 -15.71 27.63 1.91
CA LEU A 79 -14.83 26.47 1.66
C LEU A 79 -15.57 25.22 1.15
N PRO A 80 -16.74 24.82 1.70
CA PRO A 80 -17.48 23.67 1.20
C PRO A 80 -17.90 23.82 -0.27
N THR A 81 -18.30 25.04 -0.68
CA THR A 81 -18.70 25.34 -2.04
C THR A 81 -17.49 25.34 -2.99
N ALA A 82 -16.38 25.94 -2.56
CA ALA A 82 -15.14 25.93 -3.33
C ALA A 82 -14.60 24.51 -3.55
N ASP A 83 -14.63 23.66 -2.52
CA ASP A 83 -14.21 22.26 -2.62
C ASP A 83 -15.14 21.43 -3.50
N ARG A 84 -16.46 21.69 -3.46
CA ARG A 84 -17.43 21.06 -4.37
C ARG A 84 -17.09 21.36 -5.83
N LEU A 85 -16.89 22.64 -6.17
CA LEU A 85 -16.55 23.07 -7.53
C LEU A 85 -15.21 22.47 -7.99
N ALA A 86 -14.19 22.46 -7.12
CA ALA A 86 -12.88 21.88 -7.45
C ALA A 86 -12.95 20.35 -7.64
N LYS A 87 -13.83 19.63 -6.92
CA LYS A 87 -14.03 18.18 -7.07
C LYS A 87 -14.75 17.79 -8.36
N MET A 88 -15.55 18.69 -8.93
CA MET A 88 -16.23 18.46 -10.21
C MET A 88 -15.26 18.44 -11.40
N VAL A 89 -14.06 19.01 -11.27
CA VAL A 89 -13.05 18.96 -12.32
C VAL A 89 -12.46 17.54 -12.42
N PRO A 90 -12.49 16.91 -13.62
CA PRO A 90 -11.94 15.57 -13.82
C PRO A 90 -10.46 15.46 -13.43
N GLU A 91 -10.05 14.34 -12.83
CA GLU A 91 -8.66 14.06 -12.49
C GLU A 91 -7.95 13.40 -13.67
N ARG A 92 -7.46 14.22 -14.60
CA ARG A 92 -6.61 13.79 -15.71
C ARG A 92 -5.40 14.72 -15.88
N PRO A 93 -4.23 14.20 -16.28
CA PRO A 93 -3.10 15.03 -16.67
C PRO A 93 -3.50 16.01 -17.76
N ASN A 94 -3.07 17.27 -17.65
CA ASN A 94 -3.32 18.33 -18.63
C ASN A 94 -4.81 18.65 -18.89
N ILE A 95 -5.69 18.39 -17.93
CA ILE A 95 -7.06 18.91 -17.95
C ILE A 95 -7.01 20.44 -17.84
N THR A 96 -7.76 21.12 -18.71
CA THR A 96 -7.96 22.57 -18.62
C THR A 96 -9.39 22.86 -18.19
N LEU A 97 -9.64 23.99 -17.54
CA LEU A 97 -10.99 24.39 -17.15
C LEU A 97 -11.94 24.44 -18.35
N LYS A 98 -11.45 24.88 -19.51
CA LYS A 98 -12.23 24.86 -20.75
C LYS A 98 -12.71 23.44 -21.12
N LYS A 99 -11.81 22.46 -21.13
CA LYS A 99 -12.17 21.06 -21.41
C LYS A 99 -13.07 20.48 -20.32
N ALA A 100 -12.83 20.84 -19.06
CA ALA A 100 -13.67 20.39 -17.95
C ALA A 100 -15.11 20.91 -18.07
N PHE A 101 -15.32 22.14 -18.55
CA PHE A 101 -16.65 22.68 -18.83
C PHE A 101 -17.35 21.96 -19.98
N GLU A 102 -16.62 21.57 -21.02
CA GLU A 102 -17.17 20.82 -22.17
C GLU A 102 -17.57 19.38 -21.77
N GLU A 103 -16.82 18.77 -20.84
CA GLU A 103 -17.01 17.37 -20.48
C GLU A 103 -17.99 17.15 -19.32
N VAL A 104 -18.11 18.11 -18.40
CA VAL A 104 -18.93 18.00 -17.18
C VAL A 104 -20.08 19.00 -17.23
N PRO A 105 -21.29 18.58 -17.66
CA PRO A 105 -22.44 19.48 -17.78
C PRO A 105 -22.86 20.16 -16.47
N GLU A 106 -22.61 19.53 -15.33
CA GLU A 106 -22.88 20.12 -14.01
C GLU A 106 -21.96 21.31 -13.73
N LEU A 107 -20.67 21.20 -14.07
CA LEU A 107 -19.71 22.28 -13.89
C LEU A 107 -19.99 23.43 -14.87
N GLU A 108 -20.42 23.11 -16.10
CA GLU A 108 -20.86 24.13 -17.05
C GLU A 108 -22.08 24.90 -16.51
N LYS A 109 -23.06 24.23 -15.89
CA LYS A 109 -24.22 24.88 -15.28
C LYS A 109 -23.82 25.85 -14.17
N GLU A 110 -22.81 25.51 -13.37
CA GLU A 110 -22.31 26.40 -12.31
C GLU A 110 -21.71 27.71 -12.87
N THR A 111 -21.20 27.71 -14.10
CA THR A 111 -20.75 28.97 -14.76
C THR A 111 -21.91 29.93 -15.04
N LYS A 112 -23.14 29.40 -15.09
CA LYS A 112 -24.40 30.14 -15.30
C LYS A 112 -25.27 30.18 -14.03
N SER A 113 -24.72 29.78 -12.87
CA SER A 113 -25.42 29.76 -11.58
C SER A 113 -25.99 31.13 -11.21
N ASP A 114 -27.11 31.17 -10.50
CA ASP A 114 -27.73 32.42 -10.02
C ASP A 114 -26.81 33.19 -9.05
N ASN A 115 -25.91 32.48 -8.36
CA ASN A 115 -24.95 33.09 -7.46
C ASN A 115 -23.83 33.81 -8.24
N PRO A 116 -23.74 35.15 -8.17
CA PRO A 116 -22.74 35.92 -8.91
C PRO A 116 -21.29 35.60 -8.48
N LEU A 117 -21.08 35.20 -7.22
CA LEU A 117 -19.76 34.90 -6.67
C LEU A 117 -19.18 33.62 -7.30
N ILE A 118 -20.02 32.60 -7.53
CA ILE A 118 -19.62 31.34 -8.20
C ILE A 118 -19.22 31.63 -9.65
N ARG A 119 -20.03 32.41 -10.38
CA ARG A 119 -19.72 32.79 -11.77
C ARG A 119 -18.42 33.56 -11.88
N GLN A 120 -18.21 34.54 -11.00
CA GLN A 120 -16.97 35.31 -10.97
C GLN A 120 -15.77 34.44 -10.62
N THR A 121 -15.92 33.52 -9.66
CA THR A 121 -14.86 32.58 -9.28
C THR A 121 -14.44 31.73 -10.47
N LEU A 122 -15.38 31.10 -11.18
CA LEU A 122 -15.05 30.24 -12.33
C LEU A 122 -14.48 31.03 -13.51
N SER A 123 -14.99 32.22 -13.80
CA SER A 123 -14.47 33.07 -14.88
C SER A 123 -13.04 33.55 -14.60
N ASN A 124 -12.76 33.98 -13.37
CA ASN A 124 -11.43 34.43 -12.98
C ASN A 124 -10.45 33.26 -12.87
N ALA A 125 -10.90 32.10 -12.37
CA ALA A 125 -10.10 30.89 -12.34
C ALA A 125 -9.68 30.43 -13.74
N GLN A 126 -10.56 30.55 -14.74
CA GLN A 126 -10.24 30.25 -16.14
C GLN A 126 -9.19 31.20 -16.72
N LYS A 127 -9.21 32.49 -16.34
CA LYS A 127 -8.21 33.47 -16.80
C LYS A 127 -6.85 33.29 -16.15
N LEU A 128 -6.82 32.85 -14.89
CA LEU A 128 -5.60 32.66 -14.12
C LEU A 128 -4.99 31.26 -14.28
N GLU A 129 -5.73 30.32 -14.87
CA GLU A 129 -5.21 29.00 -15.23
C GLU A 129 -3.95 29.13 -16.11
N GLY A 130 -2.89 28.39 -15.73
CA GLY A 130 -1.61 28.41 -16.44
C GLY A 130 -0.68 29.57 -16.07
N THR A 131 -1.12 30.53 -15.25
CA THR A 131 -0.20 31.56 -14.72
C THR A 131 0.77 30.98 -13.69
N VAL A 132 1.95 31.59 -13.58
CA VAL A 132 2.97 31.19 -12.59
C VAL A 132 2.53 31.66 -11.21
N ARG A 133 2.44 30.71 -10.27
CA ARG A 133 2.01 30.94 -8.89
C ARG A 133 3.18 31.15 -7.94
N GLN A 134 4.21 30.32 -8.07
CA GLN A 134 5.37 30.32 -7.18
C GLN A 134 6.59 29.73 -7.89
N THR A 135 7.78 30.14 -7.45
CA THR A 135 9.03 29.48 -7.81
C THR A 135 9.32 28.36 -6.81
N GLY A 136 9.84 27.25 -7.31
CA GLY A 136 10.31 26.12 -6.53
C GLY A 136 11.64 25.62 -7.07
N VAL A 137 12.25 24.68 -6.36
CA VAL A 137 13.49 24.02 -6.79
C VAL A 137 13.13 22.71 -7.48
N HIS A 138 13.71 22.45 -8.66
CA HIS A 138 13.50 21.20 -9.37
C HIS A 138 13.93 20.04 -8.50
N ALA A 139 13.02 19.10 -8.32
CA ALA A 139 13.20 18.02 -7.37
C ALA A 139 14.40 17.15 -7.71
N CYS A 140 14.91 17.09 -8.95
CA CYS A 140 16.03 16.21 -9.33
C CYS A 140 17.16 16.93 -10.09
N GLY A 141 16.92 18.14 -10.58
CA GLY A 141 17.67 18.69 -11.71
C GLY A 141 18.81 19.55 -11.25
N ILE A 142 20.03 19.16 -11.65
CA ILE A 142 21.29 19.81 -11.30
C ILE A 142 22.01 20.22 -12.57
N ILE A 143 22.52 21.44 -12.57
CA ILE A 143 23.38 21.95 -13.62
C ILE A 143 24.82 21.92 -13.15
N ILE A 144 25.71 21.41 -14.01
CA ILE A 144 27.16 21.37 -13.76
C ILE A 144 27.85 22.15 -14.86
N GLY A 145 28.36 23.32 -14.51
CA GLY A 145 29.14 24.19 -15.37
C GLY A 145 30.62 23.83 -15.39
N ARG A 146 31.29 24.11 -16.52
CA ARG A 146 32.75 24.09 -16.59
C ARG A 146 33.35 25.27 -15.82
N ASP A 147 32.76 26.44 -16.02
CA ASP A 147 33.13 27.73 -15.44
C ASP A 147 31.99 28.22 -14.52
N ASP A 148 32.12 29.42 -13.94
CA ASP A 148 31.14 29.94 -12.98
C ASP A 148 29.80 30.22 -13.67
N LEU A 149 28.70 29.68 -13.12
CA LEU A 149 27.40 29.70 -13.79
C LEU A 149 26.83 31.11 -14.00
N GLU A 150 27.23 32.07 -13.16
CA GLU A 150 26.83 33.48 -13.22
C GLU A 150 27.25 34.17 -14.53
N GLU A 151 28.24 33.64 -15.25
CA GLU A 151 28.68 34.17 -16.54
C GLU A 151 27.73 33.82 -17.70
N TYR A 152 26.96 32.74 -17.55
CA TYR A 152 26.11 32.18 -18.63
C TYR A 152 24.62 32.29 -18.33
N ILE A 153 24.24 32.14 -17.06
CA ILE A 153 22.84 32.10 -16.65
C ILE A 153 22.58 32.91 -15.37
N PRO A 154 21.43 33.59 -15.28
CA PRO A 154 21.02 34.25 -14.05
C PRO A 154 20.69 33.21 -12.97
N LEU A 155 21.19 33.46 -11.76
CA LEU A 155 20.97 32.64 -10.57
C LEU A 155 20.09 33.37 -9.54
N CYS A 156 19.45 32.62 -8.66
CA CYS A 156 18.74 33.12 -7.49
C CYS A 156 18.99 32.23 -6.27
N THR A 157 18.69 32.74 -5.09
CA THR A 157 18.72 31.97 -3.84
C THR A 157 17.30 31.57 -3.46
N ASN A 158 17.17 30.43 -2.77
CA ASN A 158 15.90 29.96 -2.22
C ASN A 158 16.10 29.61 -0.74
N SER A 159 15.11 29.86 0.10
CA SER A 159 15.16 29.48 1.54
C SER A 159 15.33 27.98 1.74
N ASP A 160 14.83 27.19 0.78
CA ASP A 160 14.72 25.74 0.89
C ASP A 160 15.96 25.02 0.33
N ALA A 161 16.87 25.73 -0.34
CA ALA A 161 18.08 25.15 -0.94
C ALA A 161 19.34 25.92 -0.51
N LYS A 162 20.39 25.16 -0.17
CA LYS A 162 21.71 25.74 0.16
C LYS A 162 22.48 26.19 -1.08
N LEU A 163 22.21 25.58 -2.24
CA LEU A 163 22.83 25.92 -3.52
C LEU A 163 22.03 26.98 -4.27
N PHE A 164 22.71 27.64 -5.22
CA PHE A 164 22.04 28.52 -6.16
C PHE A 164 21.03 27.77 -7.00
N VAL A 165 20.00 28.48 -7.44
CA VAL A 165 18.96 27.98 -8.34
C VAL A 165 19.02 28.79 -9.63
N THR A 166 18.92 28.17 -10.79
CA THR A 166 18.85 28.87 -12.09
C THR A 166 17.55 29.67 -12.16
N GLN A 167 17.49 30.78 -12.91
CA GLN A 167 16.21 31.43 -13.20
C GLN A 167 15.54 30.91 -14.49
N TYR A 168 16.25 30.07 -15.24
CA TYR A 168 15.72 29.40 -16.43
C TYR A 168 15.25 27.98 -16.11
N GLU A 169 14.10 27.62 -16.68
CA GLU A 169 13.56 26.27 -16.64
C GLU A 169 14.42 25.31 -17.48
N GLY A 170 14.43 24.02 -17.13
CA GLY A 170 15.35 23.01 -17.67
C GLY A 170 15.42 22.96 -19.20
N THR A 171 14.30 23.12 -19.91
CA THR A 171 14.28 23.10 -21.39
C THR A 171 15.12 24.20 -22.01
N HIS A 172 15.15 25.39 -21.39
CA HIS A 172 15.95 26.52 -21.89
C HIS A 172 17.41 26.42 -21.48
N VAL A 173 17.71 25.71 -20.38
CA VAL A 173 19.10 25.51 -19.93
C VAL A 173 19.87 24.60 -20.89
N GLU A 174 19.21 23.57 -21.44
CA GLU A 174 19.78 22.70 -22.47
C GLU A 174 20.12 23.47 -23.76
N ASP A 175 19.25 24.40 -24.19
CA ASP A 175 19.47 25.22 -25.38
C ASP A 175 20.70 26.13 -25.25
N ILE A 176 21.08 26.50 -24.02
CA ILE A 176 22.28 27.29 -23.71
C ILE A 176 23.55 26.42 -23.75
N GLY A 177 23.40 25.10 -23.80
CA GLY A 177 24.52 24.14 -23.88
C GLY A 177 25.12 23.79 -22.52
N LEU A 178 24.40 24.01 -21.43
CA LEU A 178 24.81 23.60 -20.09
C LEU A 178 24.47 22.13 -19.85
N LEU A 179 25.34 21.42 -19.13
CA LEU A 179 25.12 20.03 -18.78
C LEU A 179 24.07 19.93 -17.68
N LYS A 180 22.92 19.36 -18.03
CA LYS A 180 21.88 18.92 -17.10
C LYS A 180 22.15 17.48 -16.67
N MET A 181 22.02 17.24 -15.36
CA MET A 181 21.98 15.89 -14.79
C MET A 181 20.81 15.82 -13.82
N ASP A 182 20.01 14.76 -13.91
CA ASP A 182 18.93 14.51 -12.96
C ASP A 182 19.38 13.47 -11.91
N PHE A 183 19.44 13.90 -10.66
CA PHE A 183 19.66 13.05 -9.48
C PHE A 183 18.32 12.76 -8.83
N LEU A 184 17.77 11.59 -9.12
CA LEU A 184 16.47 11.17 -8.62
C LEU A 184 16.64 10.46 -7.27
N GLY A 185 15.76 10.76 -6.32
CA GLY A 185 15.68 10.02 -5.06
C GLY A 185 14.62 8.92 -5.20
N LEU A 186 15.05 7.67 -5.36
CA LEU A 186 14.15 6.54 -5.50
C LEU A 186 14.01 5.79 -4.18
N LYS A 187 12.84 5.94 -3.56
CA LYS A 187 12.46 5.25 -2.33
C LYS A 187 12.71 3.73 -2.36
N THR A 188 12.52 3.10 -3.52
CA THR A 188 12.75 1.66 -3.71
C THR A 188 14.20 1.27 -3.45
N LEU A 189 15.17 2.09 -3.84
CA LEU A 189 16.59 1.84 -3.55
C LEU A 189 16.86 1.97 -2.04
N SER A 190 16.22 2.92 -1.36
CA SER A 190 16.25 3.01 0.10
C SER A 190 15.67 1.76 0.77
N ILE A 191 14.58 1.19 0.24
CA ILE A 191 13.99 -0.06 0.75
C ILE A 191 14.97 -1.22 0.56
N ILE A 192 15.61 -1.35 -0.61
CA ILE A 192 16.62 -2.39 -0.87
C ILE A 192 17.78 -2.25 0.13
N LYS A 193 18.32 -1.04 0.28
CA LYS A 193 19.42 -0.73 1.21
C LYS A 193 19.08 -1.09 2.66
N ASP A 194 17.92 -0.65 3.15
CA ASP A 194 17.45 -0.98 4.50
C ASP A 194 17.22 -2.49 4.67
N THR A 195 16.70 -3.17 3.64
CA THR A 195 16.49 -4.63 3.66
C THR A 195 17.83 -5.36 3.80
N LEU A 196 18.85 -4.98 3.03
CA LEU A 196 20.18 -5.57 3.12
C LEU A 196 20.81 -5.38 4.50
N GLN A 197 20.66 -4.18 5.08
CA GLN A 197 21.12 -3.90 6.45
C GLN A 197 20.40 -4.78 7.48
N LEU A 198 19.07 -4.95 7.36
CA LEU A 198 18.30 -5.82 8.24
C LEU A 198 18.68 -7.30 8.08
N ILE A 199 18.99 -7.77 6.86
CA ILE A 199 19.47 -9.13 6.61
C ILE A 199 20.82 -9.34 7.29
N GLU A 200 21.75 -8.40 7.14
CA GLU A 200 23.07 -8.48 7.78
C GLU A 200 22.95 -8.47 9.31
N GLN A 201 22.10 -7.62 9.88
CA GLN A 201 21.87 -7.55 11.32
C GLN A 201 21.21 -8.82 11.89
N SER A 202 20.24 -9.41 11.17
CA SER A 202 19.47 -10.55 11.68
C SER A 202 20.14 -11.90 11.43
N THR A 203 20.81 -12.07 10.29
CA THR A 203 21.38 -13.37 9.88
C THR A 203 22.91 -13.39 9.84
N GLY A 204 23.56 -12.23 9.92
CA GLY A 204 25.01 -12.09 9.69
C GLY A 204 25.44 -12.31 8.24
N LYS A 205 24.50 -12.57 7.31
CA LYS A 205 24.80 -12.78 5.89
C LYS A 205 24.82 -11.45 5.15
N LYS A 206 25.88 -11.22 4.38
CA LYS A 206 25.96 -10.10 3.45
C LYS A 206 25.48 -10.54 2.08
N VAL A 207 24.30 -10.07 1.68
CA VAL A 207 23.73 -10.33 0.35
C VAL A 207 24.19 -9.22 -0.58
N ASP A 208 24.74 -9.61 -1.73
CA ASP A 208 25.03 -8.69 -2.82
C ASP A 208 23.86 -8.69 -3.81
N ILE A 209 23.18 -7.56 -3.94
CA ILE A 209 21.96 -7.43 -4.73
C ILE A 209 22.24 -7.33 -6.23
N ASP A 210 23.48 -7.00 -6.62
CA ASP A 210 23.87 -6.82 -8.02
C ASP A 210 24.26 -8.13 -8.71
N THR A 211 24.39 -9.22 -7.92
CA THR A 211 24.83 -10.53 -8.39
C THR A 211 23.76 -11.62 -8.25
N ILE A 212 22.51 -11.24 -7.96
CA ILE A 212 21.41 -12.19 -7.83
C ILE A 212 21.10 -12.91 -9.16
N PRO A 213 20.72 -14.21 -9.12
CA PRO A 213 20.30 -14.94 -10.32
C PRO A 213 18.99 -14.37 -10.87
N LEU A 214 18.90 -14.19 -12.19
CA LEU A 214 17.71 -13.66 -12.88
C LEU A 214 16.71 -14.75 -13.32
N ASP A 215 16.98 -16.00 -12.95
CA ASP A 215 16.24 -17.23 -13.26
C ASP A 215 15.68 -17.93 -12.00
N ASP A 216 15.68 -17.25 -10.84
CA ASP A 216 15.19 -17.83 -9.58
C ASP A 216 13.69 -18.16 -9.61
N SER A 217 13.36 -19.44 -9.44
CA SER A 217 11.99 -19.94 -9.52
C SER A 217 11.08 -19.37 -8.43
N LYS A 218 11.57 -19.21 -7.20
CA LYS A 218 10.77 -18.67 -6.08
C LYS A 218 10.30 -17.23 -6.34
N THR A 219 11.18 -16.43 -6.94
CA THR A 219 10.86 -15.06 -7.34
C THR A 219 9.76 -15.03 -8.41
N PHE A 220 9.83 -15.89 -9.42
CA PHE A 220 8.80 -15.99 -10.46
C PHE A 220 7.47 -16.56 -9.96
N GLU A 221 7.51 -17.50 -9.02
CA GLU A 221 6.31 -18.04 -8.36
C GLU A 221 5.54 -16.95 -7.60
N LEU A 222 6.24 -16.00 -6.99
CA LEU A 222 5.63 -14.87 -6.29
C LEU A 222 4.84 -13.98 -7.28
N PHE A 223 5.45 -13.64 -8.43
CA PHE A 223 4.75 -12.91 -9.49
C PHE A 223 3.57 -13.71 -10.06
N SER A 224 3.75 -15.02 -10.24
CA SER A 224 2.74 -15.93 -10.76
C SER A 224 1.53 -16.08 -9.83
N ARG A 225 1.73 -16.03 -8.51
CA ARG A 225 0.63 -15.97 -7.53
C ARG A 225 -0.03 -14.60 -7.43
N GLY A 226 0.59 -13.57 -8.02
CA GLY A 226 0.12 -12.18 -7.94
C GLY A 226 0.32 -11.56 -6.56
N GLU A 227 1.29 -12.06 -5.78
CA GLU A 227 1.66 -11.58 -4.44
C GLU A 227 2.58 -10.35 -4.54
N THR A 228 2.32 -9.45 -5.48
CA THR A 228 3.21 -8.32 -5.83
C THR A 228 2.94 -7.06 -5.01
N THR A 229 2.27 -7.17 -3.86
CA THR A 229 2.15 -6.06 -2.91
C THR A 229 3.55 -5.64 -2.44
N ALA A 230 3.83 -4.33 -2.45
CA ALA A 230 5.13 -3.73 -2.16
C ALA A 230 6.26 -4.01 -3.20
N ILE A 231 5.92 -4.60 -4.36
CA ILE A 231 6.88 -4.79 -5.45
C ILE A 231 6.77 -3.62 -6.41
N PHE A 232 7.88 -2.89 -6.57
CA PHE A 232 7.98 -1.69 -7.38
C PHE A 232 7.38 -1.87 -8.78
N GLN A 233 6.55 -0.92 -9.24
CA GLN A 233 5.80 -0.93 -10.52
C GLN A 233 4.70 -2.02 -10.65
N PHE A 234 4.71 -3.09 -9.84
CA PHE A 234 3.80 -4.24 -10.00
C PHE A 234 2.68 -4.33 -8.94
N GLU A 235 2.43 -3.26 -8.17
CA GLU A 235 1.51 -3.31 -7.02
C GLU A 235 0.01 -3.25 -7.37
N SER A 236 -0.33 -2.69 -8.53
CA SER A 236 -1.72 -2.36 -8.87
C SER A 236 -2.60 -3.62 -9.01
N PRO A 237 -3.90 -3.56 -8.63
CA PRO A 237 -4.79 -4.72 -8.72
C PRO A 237 -4.92 -5.31 -10.13
N GLY A 238 -4.94 -4.44 -11.15
CA GLY A 238 -5.00 -4.88 -12.54
C GLY A 238 -3.68 -5.51 -12.99
N MET A 239 -2.53 -4.98 -12.57
CA MET A 239 -1.25 -5.62 -12.84
C MET A 239 -1.18 -7.00 -12.20
N LYS A 240 -1.55 -7.13 -10.91
CA LYS A 240 -1.66 -8.43 -10.21
C LYS A 240 -2.50 -9.45 -10.97
N LYS A 241 -3.66 -9.02 -11.51
CA LYS A 241 -4.53 -9.87 -12.34
C LYS A 241 -3.79 -10.39 -13.58
N TYR A 242 -3.11 -9.52 -14.31
CA TYR A 242 -2.38 -9.95 -15.51
C TYR A 242 -1.13 -10.76 -15.20
N MET A 243 -0.42 -10.47 -14.10
CA MET A 243 0.70 -11.30 -13.66
C MET A 243 0.27 -12.74 -13.36
N ARG A 244 -0.89 -12.92 -12.70
CA ARG A 244 -1.50 -14.25 -12.51
C ARG A 244 -1.88 -14.93 -13.82
N ALA A 245 -2.40 -14.19 -14.79
CA ALA A 245 -2.73 -14.74 -16.09
C ALA A 245 -1.47 -15.12 -16.90
N LEU A 246 -0.42 -14.29 -16.81
CA LEU A 246 0.82 -14.45 -17.57
C LEU A 246 1.70 -15.58 -17.03
N GLN A 247 1.71 -15.83 -15.71
CA GLN A 247 2.61 -16.80 -15.05
C GLN A 247 4.07 -16.61 -15.52
N PRO A 248 4.69 -15.44 -15.28
CA PRO A 248 6.04 -15.13 -15.78
C PRO A 248 7.05 -16.17 -15.30
N ASN A 249 7.91 -16.64 -16.19
CA ASN A 249 8.96 -17.62 -15.91
C ASN A 249 10.34 -17.18 -16.40
N ARG A 250 10.45 -15.95 -16.92
CA ARG A 250 11.68 -15.34 -17.41
C ARG A 250 11.64 -13.83 -17.19
N PHE A 251 12.82 -13.20 -17.17
CA PHE A 251 12.95 -11.78 -16.90
C PHE A 251 12.29 -10.91 -17.99
N GLU A 252 12.36 -11.33 -19.25
CA GLU A 252 11.80 -10.61 -20.41
C GLU A 252 10.28 -10.42 -20.30
N ASP A 253 9.58 -11.35 -19.65
CA ASP A 253 8.13 -11.23 -19.41
C ASP A 253 7.82 -10.04 -18.48
N LEU A 254 8.68 -9.76 -17.50
CA LEU A 254 8.53 -8.60 -16.61
C LEU A 254 8.79 -7.30 -17.36
N ILE A 255 9.80 -7.27 -18.22
CA ILE A 255 10.12 -6.11 -19.09
C ILE A 255 8.93 -5.79 -20.00
N ALA A 256 8.30 -6.81 -20.59
CA ALA A 256 7.15 -6.66 -21.48
C ALA A 256 5.91 -6.18 -20.72
N MET A 257 5.61 -6.76 -19.55
CA MET A 257 4.46 -6.34 -18.76
C MET A 257 4.54 -4.90 -18.28
N ASN A 258 5.72 -4.44 -17.86
CA ASN A 258 5.94 -3.05 -17.47
C ASN A 258 5.73 -2.05 -18.64
N ALA A 259 5.98 -2.49 -19.87
CA ALA A 259 5.70 -1.72 -21.07
C ALA A 259 4.21 -1.75 -21.46
N LEU A 260 3.58 -2.92 -21.41
CA LEU A 260 2.22 -3.15 -21.91
C LEU A 260 1.11 -2.65 -20.96
N TYR A 261 1.34 -2.62 -19.65
CA TYR A 261 0.31 -2.27 -18.67
C TYR A 261 0.05 -0.75 -18.60
N ARG A 262 -0.51 -0.19 -19.68
CA ARG A 262 -0.82 1.23 -19.84
C ARG A 262 -2.09 1.40 -20.67
N PRO A 263 -2.83 2.51 -20.51
CA PRO A 263 -3.99 2.80 -21.37
C PRO A 263 -3.59 2.79 -22.86
N GLY A 264 -4.26 1.95 -23.66
CA GLY A 264 -3.88 1.67 -25.06
C GLY A 264 -3.32 0.25 -25.23
N PRO A 265 -2.04 0.01 -24.92
CA PRO A 265 -1.42 -1.30 -25.15
C PRO A 265 -1.94 -2.42 -24.23
N MET A 266 -2.71 -2.09 -23.19
CA MET A 266 -3.36 -3.05 -22.29
C MET A 266 -4.29 -4.04 -23.02
N ASP A 267 -4.85 -3.63 -24.17
CA ASP A 267 -5.73 -4.47 -25.00
C ASP A 267 -4.97 -5.64 -25.65
N TYR A 268 -3.64 -5.55 -25.77
CA TYR A 268 -2.80 -6.61 -26.32
C TYR A 268 -2.32 -7.62 -25.27
N ILE A 269 -2.48 -7.33 -23.98
CA ILE A 269 -2.05 -8.23 -22.90
C ILE A 269 -2.75 -9.60 -22.99
N PRO A 270 -4.08 -9.70 -23.26
CA PRO A 270 -4.72 -11.00 -23.46
C PRO A 270 -4.10 -11.85 -24.58
N SER A 271 -3.80 -11.25 -25.74
CA SER A 271 -3.11 -11.95 -26.84
C SER A 271 -1.68 -12.34 -26.46
N PHE A 272 -0.95 -11.46 -25.76
CA PHE A 272 0.39 -11.77 -25.25
C PHE A 272 0.37 -13.00 -24.33
N VAL A 273 -0.60 -13.06 -23.42
CA VAL A 273 -0.80 -14.21 -22.50
C VAL A 273 -1.20 -15.47 -23.26
N ASN A 274 -2.14 -15.38 -24.21
CA ASN A 274 -2.60 -16.53 -24.98
C ASN A 274 -1.50 -17.14 -25.85
N ARG A 275 -0.68 -16.29 -26.50
CA ARG A 275 0.45 -16.73 -27.32
C ARG A 275 1.53 -17.40 -26.47
N LYS A 276 1.85 -16.84 -25.30
CA LYS A 276 2.78 -17.46 -24.36
C LYS A 276 2.34 -18.88 -23.94
N HIS A 277 1.06 -19.05 -23.63
CA HIS A 277 0.51 -20.35 -23.21
C HIS A 277 0.19 -21.30 -24.38
N GLY A 278 0.52 -20.93 -25.63
CA GLY A 278 0.24 -21.74 -26.82
C GLY A 278 -1.25 -21.88 -27.16
N ARG A 279 -2.11 -21.02 -26.61
CA ARG A 279 -3.57 -20.99 -26.90
C ARG A 279 -3.87 -20.24 -28.20
N GLU A 280 -2.97 -19.35 -28.60
CA GLU A 280 -2.99 -18.62 -29.87
C GLU A 280 -1.66 -18.86 -30.60
N PRO A 281 -1.66 -19.16 -31.91
CA PRO A 281 -0.43 -19.34 -32.66
C PRO A 281 0.33 -18.01 -32.79
N ILE A 282 1.65 -18.06 -32.66
CA ILE A 282 2.52 -16.91 -32.93
C ILE A 282 2.67 -16.79 -34.46
N VAL A 283 2.06 -15.76 -35.03
CA VAL A 283 2.13 -15.48 -36.47
C VAL A 283 3.01 -14.25 -36.68
N TYR A 284 4.03 -14.41 -37.53
CA TYR A 284 4.86 -13.32 -38.02
C TYR A 284 4.43 -13.00 -39.46
N ASP A 285 4.25 -11.72 -39.78
CA ASP A 285 3.90 -11.30 -41.14
C ASP A 285 5.01 -11.60 -42.15
N ILE A 286 6.26 -11.51 -41.69
CA ILE A 286 7.47 -11.79 -42.45
C ILE A 286 8.40 -12.64 -41.56
N PRO A 287 9.00 -13.75 -42.04
CA PRO A 287 9.88 -14.62 -41.25
C PRO A 287 11.02 -13.86 -40.56
N GLU A 288 11.59 -12.85 -41.22
CA GLU A 288 12.68 -12.04 -40.70
C GLU A 288 12.33 -11.26 -39.43
N MET A 289 11.03 -11.05 -39.15
CA MET A 289 10.54 -10.40 -37.94
C MET A 289 10.68 -11.26 -36.70
N GLU A 290 10.78 -12.59 -36.85
CA GLU A 290 10.90 -13.54 -35.74
C GLU A 290 12.10 -13.21 -34.84
N GLU A 291 13.25 -12.90 -35.42
CA GLU A 291 14.48 -12.60 -34.67
C GLU A 291 14.30 -11.45 -33.66
N VAL A 292 13.50 -10.44 -34.01
CA VAL A 292 13.29 -9.22 -33.20
C VAL A 292 12.06 -9.34 -32.29
N LEU A 293 11.05 -10.10 -32.71
CA LEU A 293 9.76 -10.21 -32.01
C LEU A 293 9.58 -11.53 -31.24
N LYS A 294 10.55 -12.46 -31.28
CA LYS A 294 10.53 -13.71 -30.49
C LYS A 294 10.31 -13.47 -29.00
N ASP A 295 10.97 -12.46 -28.44
CA ASP A 295 10.91 -12.18 -27.00
C ASP A 295 9.57 -11.57 -26.59
N THR A 296 8.76 -11.09 -27.53
CA THR A 296 7.44 -10.50 -27.29
C THR A 296 6.32 -11.30 -27.95
N TYR A 297 6.57 -12.57 -28.27
CA TYR A 297 5.58 -13.49 -28.87
C TYR A 297 4.91 -12.92 -30.13
N GLY A 298 5.69 -12.24 -30.98
CA GLY A 298 5.19 -11.66 -32.24
C GLY A 298 4.42 -10.34 -32.08
N ILE A 299 4.37 -9.75 -30.89
CA ILE A 299 3.73 -8.44 -30.65
C ILE A 299 4.80 -7.36 -30.64
N THR A 300 4.58 -6.25 -31.36
CA THR A 300 5.50 -5.09 -31.31
C THR A 300 5.22 -4.29 -30.04
N VAL A 301 6.18 -4.25 -29.11
CA VAL A 301 6.03 -3.59 -27.80
C VAL A 301 7.01 -2.42 -27.66
N TYR A 302 8.22 -2.57 -28.19
CA TYR A 302 9.31 -1.62 -27.94
C TYR A 302 9.64 -0.73 -29.13
N GLN A 303 10.09 0.49 -28.85
CA GLN A 303 10.65 1.42 -29.84
C GLN A 303 11.87 0.81 -30.55
N GLU A 304 12.71 0.10 -29.82
CA GLU A 304 13.90 -0.58 -30.29
C GLU A 304 13.57 -1.69 -31.30
N GLN A 305 12.43 -2.37 -31.14
CA GLN A 305 11.97 -3.37 -32.10
C GLN A 305 11.64 -2.72 -33.45
N VAL A 306 10.93 -1.58 -33.44
CA VAL A 306 10.65 -0.81 -34.68
C VAL A 306 11.94 -0.32 -35.33
N MET A 307 12.93 0.11 -34.54
CA MET A 307 14.23 0.52 -35.06
C MET A 307 15.00 -0.63 -35.70
N LEU A 308 15.03 -1.81 -35.08
CA LEU A 308 15.69 -3.00 -35.64
C LEU A 308 14.97 -3.52 -36.89
N LEU A 309 13.64 -3.57 -36.85
CA LEU A 309 12.84 -4.03 -37.99
C LEU A 309 12.95 -3.09 -39.19
N SER A 310 12.97 -1.76 -38.98
CA SER A 310 13.15 -0.81 -40.09
C SER A 310 14.54 -0.93 -40.74
N GLN A 311 15.60 -1.17 -39.96
CA GLN A 311 16.93 -1.48 -40.50
C GLN A 311 16.93 -2.81 -41.28
N LYS A 312 16.32 -3.86 -40.71
CA LYS A 312 16.34 -5.19 -41.31
C LYS A 312 15.44 -5.33 -42.54
N LEU A 313 14.22 -4.78 -42.52
CA LEU A 313 13.24 -4.88 -43.60
C LEU A 313 13.53 -3.87 -44.72
N ALA A 314 13.68 -2.59 -44.38
CA ALA A 314 13.83 -1.52 -45.38
C ALA A 314 15.29 -1.10 -45.64
N GLY A 315 16.25 -1.55 -44.84
CA GLY A 315 17.66 -1.14 -45.00
C GLY A 315 17.94 0.28 -44.49
N PHE A 316 17.13 0.79 -43.56
CA PHE A 316 17.33 2.12 -42.97
C PHE A 316 18.70 2.24 -42.30
N THR A 317 19.28 3.45 -42.33
CA THR A 317 20.44 3.76 -41.49
C THR A 317 20.03 3.84 -40.02
N LYS A 318 21.01 3.75 -39.13
CA LYS A 318 20.79 3.90 -37.68
C LYS A 318 20.13 5.26 -37.35
N GLY A 319 20.54 6.34 -38.04
CA GLY A 319 19.91 7.64 -37.86
C GLY A 319 18.49 7.74 -38.41
N GLN A 320 18.21 7.11 -39.57
CA GLN A 320 16.85 7.05 -40.12
C GLN A 320 15.88 6.28 -39.21
N ALA A 321 16.34 5.19 -38.59
CA ALA A 321 15.56 4.43 -37.62
C ALA A 321 15.21 5.27 -36.35
N ASP A 322 16.15 6.07 -35.83
CA ASP A 322 15.87 6.99 -34.72
C ASP A 322 14.93 8.14 -35.14
N ALA A 323 15.07 8.64 -36.38
CA ALA A 323 14.17 9.64 -36.93
C ALA A 323 12.72 9.11 -37.02
N LEU A 324 12.55 7.86 -37.46
CA LEU A 324 11.25 7.17 -37.49
C LEU A 324 10.62 7.11 -36.08
N ARG A 325 11.38 6.65 -35.10
CA ARG A 325 10.94 6.60 -33.70
C ARG A 325 10.49 7.97 -33.17
N LYS A 326 11.24 9.04 -33.45
CA LYS A 326 10.87 10.40 -33.02
C LYS A 326 9.63 10.91 -33.75
N ALA A 327 9.53 10.66 -35.05
CA ALA A 327 8.37 11.05 -35.84
C ALA A 327 7.09 10.37 -35.32
N MET A 328 7.20 9.08 -34.98
CA MET A 328 6.16 8.30 -34.30
C MET A 328 5.78 8.90 -32.94
N GLY A 329 6.75 9.15 -32.06
CA GLY A 329 6.49 9.70 -30.72
C GLY A 329 5.91 11.12 -30.71
N LYS A 330 6.31 11.99 -31.65
CA LYS A 330 5.86 13.40 -31.75
C LYS A 330 4.71 13.62 -32.73
N LYS A 331 4.19 12.57 -33.39
CA LYS A 331 3.14 12.65 -34.41
C LYS A 331 3.46 13.62 -35.56
N LEU A 332 4.71 13.60 -36.03
CA LEU A 332 5.16 14.47 -37.11
C LEU A 332 4.73 13.91 -38.47
N LYS A 333 3.47 14.16 -38.87
CA LYS A 333 2.86 13.62 -40.11
C LYS A 333 3.76 13.74 -41.34
N LYS A 334 4.32 14.93 -41.61
CA LYS A 334 5.20 15.16 -42.76
C LYS A 334 6.40 14.22 -42.80
N VAL A 335 7.05 14.03 -41.66
CA VAL A 335 8.23 13.16 -41.54
C VAL A 335 7.84 11.69 -41.63
N MET A 336 6.68 11.32 -41.08
CA MET A 336 6.13 9.97 -41.19
C MET A 336 5.82 9.59 -42.64
N ASP A 337 5.20 10.49 -43.40
CA ASP A 337 4.85 10.24 -44.81
C ASP A 337 6.11 10.07 -45.68
N GLU A 338 7.13 10.92 -45.48
CA GLU A 338 8.43 10.80 -46.17
C GLU A 338 9.16 9.48 -45.84
N LEU A 339 9.12 9.06 -44.57
CA LEU A 339 9.74 7.80 -44.15
C LEU A 339 8.94 6.58 -44.61
N LYS A 340 7.61 6.70 -44.75
CA LYS A 340 6.74 5.64 -45.26
C LYS A 340 7.09 5.27 -46.69
N GLU A 341 7.26 6.26 -47.55
CA GLU A 341 7.64 6.04 -48.95
C GLU A 341 8.98 5.29 -49.04
N LYS A 342 9.99 5.78 -48.31
CA LYS A 342 11.31 5.13 -48.23
C LYS A 342 11.25 3.72 -47.65
N PHE A 343 10.40 3.48 -46.66
CA PHE A 343 10.23 2.16 -46.06
C PHE A 343 9.64 1.16 -47.06
N ILE A 344 8.60 1.58 -47.80
CA ILE A 344 7.96 0.73 -48.82
C ILE A 344 8.93 0.45 -49.96
N GLU A 345 9.64 1.45 -50.47
CA GLU A 345 10.67 1.28 -51.50
C GLU A 345 11.78 0.32 -51.06
N GLY A 346 12.28 0.49 -49.84
CA GLY A 346 13.29 -0.38 -49.24
C GLY A 346 12.82 -1.84 -49.14
N CYS A 347 11.61 -2.07 -48.66
CA CYS A 347 11.03 -3.41 -48.55
C CYS A 347 10.77 -4.06 -49.92
N LEU A 348 10.27 -3.29 -50.90
CA LEU A 348 10.05 -3.78 -52.27
C LEU A 348 11.37 -4.16 -52.94
N SER A 349 12.45 -3.41 -52.69
CA SER A 349 13.78 -3.72 -53.22
C SER A 349 14.33 -5.07 -52.71
N LYS A 350 13.86 -5.54 -51.56
CA LYS A 350 14.19 -6.85 -50.98
C LYS A 350 13.21 -7.97 -51.36
N GLY A 351 12.16 -7.67 -52.14
CA GLY A 351 11.22 -8.65 -52.66
C GLY A 351 10.01 -8.96 -51.78
N TYR A 352 9.70 -8.14 -50.77
CA TYR A 352 8.51 -8.34 -49.94
C TYR A 352 7.22 -7.87 -50.63
N ASP A 353 6.09 -8.52 -50.33
CA ASP A 353 4.78 -8.14 -50.89
C ASP A 353 4.31 -6.79 -50.36
N LYS A 354 3.92 -5.89 -51.27
CA LYS A 354 3.45 -4.54 -50.94
C LYS A 354 2.30 -4.53 -49.92
N LYS A 355 1.35 -5.46 -50.01
CA LYS A 355 0.19 -5.52 -49.09
C LYS A 355 0.62 -5.87 -47.67
N ILE A 356 1.59 -6.77 -47.52
CA ILE A 356 2.13 -7.16 -46.22
C ILE A 356 2.91 -5.99 -45.60
N VAL A 357 3.72 -5.30 -46.41
CA VAL A 357 4.49 -4.13 -45.98
C VAL A 357 3.58 -2.96 -45.55
N GLU A 358 2.50 -2.70 -46.30
CA GLU A 358 1.51 -1.68 -45.94
C GLU A 358 0.77 -2.02 -44.65
N LYS A 359 0.45 -3.30 -44.44
CA LYS A 359 -0.12 -3.80 -43.19
C LYS A 359 0.84 -3.56 -42.01
N ILE A 360 2.11 -3.96 -42.13
CA ILE A 360 3.13 -3.78 -41.09
C ILE A 360 3.27 -2.29 -40.73
N TRP A 361 3.28 -1.40 -41.72
CA TRP A 361 3.34 0.04 -41.46
C TRP A 361 2.10 0.56 -40.73
N SER A 362 0.91 0.10 -41.13
CA SER A 362 -0.35 0.47 -40.47
C SER A 362 -0.39 0.00 -39.01
N ASP A 363 0.12 -1.20 -38.75
CA ASP A 363 0.27 -1.74 -37.41
C ASP A 363 1.24 -0.85 -36.61
N TRP A 364 2.41 -0.52 -37.16
CA TRP A 364 3.37 0.38 -36.51
C TRP A 364 2.82 1.78 -36.25
N GLU A 365 1.99 2.35 -37.14
CA GLU A 365 1.35 3.65 -36.92
C GLU A 365 0.37 3.61 -35.74
N SER A 366 -0.38 2.51 -35.62
CA SER A 366 -1.30 2.28 -34.51
C SER A 366 -0.55 2.01 -33.19
N PHE A 367 0.57 1.28 -33.26
CA PHE A 367 1.41 0.95 -32.09
C PHE A 367 2.35 2.07 -31.68
N ALA A 368 2.75 2.96 -32.59
CA ALA A 368 3.65 4.09 -32.35
C ALA A 368 3.15 5.01 -31.23
N GLU A 369 1.83 5.10 -31.07
CA GLU A 369 1.22 5.84 -29.96
C GLU A 369 1.58 5.27 -28.58
N TYR A 370 1.97 4.00 -28.53
CA TYR A 370 2.10 3.20 -27.33
C TYR A 370 3.45 2.48 -27.19
N ALA A 371 4.33 2.57 -28.19
CA ALA A 371 5.63 1.93 -28.20
C ALA A 371 6.51 2.47 -27.06
N PHE A 372 7.02 1.56 -26.23
CA PHE A 372 7.77 1.92 -25.04
C PHE A 372 9.29 1.75 -25.21
N ASN A 373 10.07 2.44 -24.39
CA ASN A 373 11.53 2.31 -24.41
C ASN A 373 11.97 1.05 -23.66
N LYS A 374 12.57 0.09 -24.37
CA LYS A 374 13.04 -1.18 -23.79
C LYS A 374 14.08 -0.94 -22.70
N SER A 375 15.05 -0.04 -22.91
CA SER A 375 16.11 0.22 -21.92
C SER A 375 15.56 0.68 -20.57
N HIS A 376 14.69 1.69 -20.55
CA HIS A 376 14.02 2.14 -19.33
C HIS A 376 13.13 1.06 -18.71
N SER A 377 12.38 0.31 -19.52
CA SER A 377 11.57 -0.81 -19.01
C SER A 377 12.42 -1.87 -18.32
N THR A 378 13.58 -2.17 -18.91
CA THR A 378 14.52 -3.20 -18.43
C THR A 378 15.16 -2.78 -17.10
N CYS A 379 15.63 -1.54 -16.98
CA CYS A 379 16.18 -1.00 -15.74
C CYS A 379 15.16 -1.06 -14.59
N TYR A 380 13.93 -0.63 -14.84
CA TYR A 380 12.89 -0.61 -13.80
C TYR A 380 12.38 -2.03 -13.47
N ALA A 381 12.32 -2.92 -14.46
CA ALA A 381 12.00 -4.33 -14.22
C ALA A 381 13.08 -5.03 -13.40
N TYR A 382 14.35 -4.66 -13.55
CA TYR A 382 15.45 -5.19 -12.75
C TYR A 382 15.31 -4.81 -11.28
N VAL A 383 15.03 -3.54 -10.97
CA VAL A 383 14.74 -3.11 -9.60
C VAL A 383 13.51 -3.83 -9.03
N ALA A 384 12.45 -4.00 -9.84
CA ALA A 384 11.29 -4.78 -9.42
C ALA A 384 11.64 -6.25 -9.11
N TYR A 385 12.48 -6.88 -9.94
CA TYR A 385 12.98 -8.24 -9.71
C TYR A 385 13.81 -8.34 -8.44
N GLN A 386 14.70 -7.38 -8.18
CA GLN A 386 15.47 -7.30 -6.93
C GLN A 386 14.55 -7.23 -5.70
N THR A 387 13.51 -6.39 -5.74
CA THR A 387 12.53 -6.32 -4.64
C THR A 387 11.74 -7.61 -4.48
N ALA A 388 11.38 -8.27 -5.58
CA ALA A 388 10.67 -9.55 -5.56
C ALA A 388 11.54 -10.68 -4.99
N TYR A 389 12.82 -10.73 -5.35
CA TYR A 389 13.79 -11.67 -4.83
C TYR A 389 13.97 -11.50 -3.31
N LEU A 390 14.14 -10.26 -2.85
CA LEU A 390 14.22 -9.97 -1.42
C LEU A 390 12.94 -10.37 -0.68
N LYS A 391 11.76 -10.12 -1.26
CA LYS A 391 10.49 -10.57 -0.68
C LYS A 391 10.36 -12.09 -0.64
N ALA A 392 10.82 -12.81 -1.66
CA ALA A 392 10.71 -14.27 -1.76
C ALA A 392 11.66 -15.01 -0.79
N HIS A 393 12.88 -14.49 -0.59
CA HIS A 393 13.91 -15.15 0.22
C HIS A 393 14.04 -14.58 1.64
N PHE A 394 13.73 -13.30 1.85
CA PHE A 394 13.84 -12.57 3.13
C PHE A 394 12.59 -11.75 3.43
N PRO A 395 11.40 -12.39 3.53
CA PRO A 395 10.12 -11.69 3.58
C PRO A 395 9.98 -10.76 4.79
N SER A 396 10.43 -11.17 5.98
CA SER A 396 10.34 -10.36 7.21
C SER A 396 11.20 -9.09 7.15
N GLN A 397 12.44 -9.21 6.69
CA GLN A 397 13.37 -8.09 6.53
C GLN A 397 12.89 -7.11 5.46
N PHE A 398 12.44 -7.64 4.30
CA PHE A 398 11.91 -6.83 3.22
C PHE A 398 10.67 -6.05 3.67
N MET A 399 9.72 -6.73 4.32
CA MET A 399 8.49 -6.07 4.74
C MET A 399 8.69 -5.08 5.88
N ALA A 400 9.63 -5.34 6.80
CA ALA A 400 10.04 -4.37 7.81
C ALA A 400 10.66 -3.10 7.17
N ALA A 401 11.47 -3.23 6.12
CA ALA A 401 12.02 -2.09 5.39
C ALA A 401 10.93 -1.32 4.63
N VAL A 402 9.99 -2.02 3.98
CA VAL A 402 8.83 -1.41 3.30
C VAL A 402 7.99 -0.59 4.27
N LEU A 403 7.64 -1.16 5.43
CA LEU A 403 6.90 -0.46 6.48
C LEU A 403 7.66 0.77 6.99
N SER A 404 8.97 0.62 7.22
CA SER A 404 9.85 1.68 7.73
C SER A 404 10.06 2.84 6.78
N ARG A 405 9.96 2.62 5.46
CA ARG A 405 10.03 3.72 4.48
C ARG A 405 8.68 4.37 4.24
N ASN A 406 7.57 3.74 4.61
CA ASN A 406 6.21 4.27 4.44
C ASN A 406 5.57 4.80 5.74
N LEU A 407 6.37 5.14 6.76
CA LEU A 407 5.92 5.59 8.09
C LEU A 407 4.88 6.72 8.09
N SER A 408 4.96 7.63 7.10
CA SER A 408 4.07 8.79 7.01
C SER A 408 2.73 8.49 6.33
N ASP A 409 2.59 7.37 5.61
CA ASP A 409 1.39 7.02 4.85
C ASP A 409 0.66 5.83 5.51
N ILE A 410 -0.23 6.17 6.45
CA ILE A 410 -1.01 5.20 7.24
C ILE A 410 -1.78 4.23 6.33
N LYS A 411 -2.34 4.68 5.20
CA LYS A 411 -3.12 3.82 4.31
C LYS A 411 -2.26 2.72 3.70
N LYS A 412 -1.02 3.06 3.31
CA LYS A 412 -0.06 2.09 2.79
C LYS A 412 0.42 1.15 3.89
N ILE A 413 0.71 1.68 5.09
CA ILE A 413 1.08 0.85 6.25
C ILE A 413 0.03 -0.21 6.52
N THR A 414 -1.26 0.16 6.58
CA THR A 414 -2.36 -0.81 6.77
C THR A 414 -2.30 -1.92 5.71
N THR A 415 -2.19 -1.54 4.43
CA THR A 415 -2.13 -2.49 3.32
C THR A 415 -0.93 -3.45 3.43
N PHE A 416 0.23 -2.96 3.86
CA PHE A 416 1.44 -3.77 4.03
C PHE A 416 1.39 -4.65 5.28
N MET A 417 0.73 -4.20 6.35
CA MET A 417 0.52 -5.01 7.55
C MET A 417 -0.46 -6.16 7.30
N ASP A 418 -1.51 -5.94 6.50
CA ASP A 418 -2.41 -7.03 6.07
C ASP A 418 -1.66 -8.05 5.19
N GLU A 419 -0.76 -7.58 4.32
CA GLU A 419 0.13 -8.46 3.57
C GLU A 419 1.06 -9.27 4.50
N CYS A 420 1.62 -8.66 5.56
CA CYS A 420 2.41 -9.39 6.57
C CYS A 420 1.62 -10.55 7.17
N ARG A 421 0.38 -10.27 7.61
CA ARG A 421 -0.52 -11.27 8.20
C ARG A 421 -0.81 -12.40 7.22
N ARG A 422 -1.10 -12.07 5.96
CA ARG A 422 -1.31 -13.06 4.89
C ARG A 422 -0.07 -13.92 4.64
N MET A 423 1.14 -13.36 4.79
CA MET A 423 2.41 -14.09 4.68
C MET A 423 2.75 -14.90 5.95
N GLY A 424 1.93 -14.83 7.00
CA GLY A 424 2.17 -15.50 8.28
C GLY A 424 3.16 -14.77 9.20
N ILE A 425 3.47 -13.51 8.93
CA ILE A 425 4.38 -12.68 9.73
C ILE A 425 3.56 -11.82 10.69
N GLN A 426 3.78 -11.98 11.99
CA GLN A 426 3.07 -11.18 12.97
C GLN A 426 3.73 -9.81 13.12
N VAL A 427 2.91 -8.76 13.12
CA VAL A 427 3.37 -7.41 13.43
C VAL A 427 2.99 -7.09 14.87
N LEU A 428 3.97 -7.11 15.76
CA LEU A 428 3.81 -6.95 17.19
C LEU A 428 3.70 -5.48 17.60
N GLY A 429 3.00 -5.22 18.71
CA GLY A 429 2.89 -3.90 19.35
C GLY A 429 4.21 -3.22 19.60
N PRO A 430 4.25 -1.87 19.57
CA PRO A 430 5.44 -1.16 20.00
C PRO A 430 5.76 -1.52 21.44
N ASP A 431 7.04 -1.51 21.79
CA ASP A 431 7.55 -1.73 23.14
C ASP A 431 8.77 -0.84 23.34
N VAL A 432 8.79 -0.03 24.39
CA VAL A 432 9.94 0.82 24.72
C VAL A 432 11.26 0.05 24.90
N ASN A 433 11.19 -1.23 25.28
CA ASN A 433 12.37 -2.08 25.49
C ASN A 433 12.91 -2.75 24.22
N GLU A 434 12.07 -2.96 23.20
CA GLU A 434 12.43 -3.74 22.00
C GLU A 434 12.35 -2.92 20.71
N SER A 435 11.38 -2.02 20.59
CA SER A 435 11.17 -1.22 19.39
C SER A 435 12.36 -0.30 19.08
N GLN A 436 12.62 -0.11 17.80
CA GLN A 436 13.54 0.90 17.28
C GLN A 436 12.74 2.11 16.75
N ILE A 437 13.41 3.09 16.16
CA ILE A 437 12.71 4.21 15.50
C ILE A 437 11.85 3.66 14.37
N LYS A 438 12.48 2.83 13.53
CA LYS A 438 11.90 2.10 12.40
C LYS A 438 11.39 0.73 12.85
N PHE A 439 10.66 0.03 11.98
CA PHE A 439 10.25 -1.35 12.23
C PHE A 439 11.48 -2.25 12.31
N ALA A 440 11.48 -3.16 13.27
CA ALA A 440 12.60 -4.07 13.53
C ALA A 440 12.17 -5.52 13.36
N VAL A 441 13.08 -6.38 12.91
CA VAL A 441 12.84 -7.82 12.82
C VAL A 441 13.31 -8.50 14.09
N MET A 442 12.42 -9.24 14.74
CA MET A 442 12.69 -10.01 15.94
C MET A 442 13.35 -11.36 15.58
N PRO A 443 14.06 -12.01 16.53
CA PRO A 443 14.74 -13.29 16.26
C PRO A 443 13.83 -14.43 15.81
N ASN A 444 12.54 -14.38 16.16
CA ASN A 444 11.53 -15.34 15.74
C ASN A 444 11.00 -15.10 14.31
N GLY A 445 11.43 -14.02 13.64
CA GLY A 445 10.99 -13.65 12.30
C GLY A 445 9.82 -12.66 12.26
N ASP A 446 9.26 -12.30 13.42
CA ASP A 446 8.18 -11.32 13.52
C ASP A 446 8.70 -9.88 13.42
N ILE A 447 7.79 -8.95 13.13
CA ILE A 447 8.12 -7.53 12.96
C ILE A 447 7.61 -6.76 14.17
N ARG A 448 8.49 -6.03 14.85
CA ARG A 448 8.14 -5.13 15.96
C ARG A 448 7.85 -3.73 15.44
N PHE A 449 6.74 -3.13 15.88
CA PHE A 449 6.34 -1.78 15.48
C PHE A 449 7.39 -0.74 15.89
N GLY A 450 7.73 0.17 14.97
CA GLY A 450 8.68 1.25 15.23
C GLY A 450 8.07 2.38 16.07
N LEU A 451 8.83 2.94 17.02
CA LEU A 451 8.36 4.07 17.83
C LEU A 451 8.10 5.33 17.01
N GLY A 452 8.83 5.51 15.90
CA GLY A 452 8.64 6.64 14.97
C GLY A 452 7.40 6.49 14.07
N ALA A 453 6.82 5.29 13.98
CA ALA A 453 5.61 5.02 13.20
C ALA A 453 4.31 5.45 13.92
N ILE A 454 4.42 5.73 15.21
CA ILE A 454 3.28 6.00 16.08
C ILE A 454 2.75 7.42 15.79
N LYS A 455 1.47 7.55 15.44
CA LYS A 455 0.88 8.84 15.07
C LYS A 455 0.89 9.80 16.26
N GLY A 456 1.55 10.95 16.08
CA GLY A 456 1.70 11.97 17.13
C GLY A 456 2.97 11.82 17.96
N MET A 457 3.76 10.77 17.72
CA MET A 457 5.12 10.63 18.27
C MET A 457 6.12 11.41 17.40
N GLY A 458 6.98 12.21 18.02
CA GLY A 458 8.07 12.89 17.32
C GLY A 458 9.31 12.00 17.20
N GLU A 459 10.01 12.07 16.06
CA GLU A 459 11.24 11.29 15.81
C GLU A 459 12.32 11.53 16.87
N ASN A 460 12.53 12.81 17.25
CA ASN A 460 13.47 13.18 18.32
C ASN A 460 13.11 12.55 19.68
N ALA A 461 11.81 12.40 19.97
CA ALA A 461 11.37 11.77 21.21
C ALA A 461 11.62 10.25 21.18
N ALA A 462 11.39 9.61 20.03
CA ALA A 462 11.67 8.18 19.85
C ALA A 462 13.17 7.89 19.96
N GLN A 463 14.00 8.72 19.32
CA GLN A 463 15.45 8.64 19.39
C GLN A 463 15.98 8.79 20.83
N ASN A 464 15.46 9.76 21.58
CA ASN A 464 15.86 9.97 22.97
C ASN A 464 15.60 8.73 23.85
N ILE A 465 14.44 8.09 23.71
CA ILE A 465 14.09 6.87 24.47
C ILE A 465 15.07 5.74 24.16
N ILE A 466 15.45 5.58 22.89
CA ILE A 466 16.35 4.53 22.43
C ILE A 466 17.79 4.79 22.90
N GLU A 467 18.26 6.03 22.84
CA GLU A 467 19.60 6.40 23.32
C GLU A 467 19.77 6.16 24.83
N ILE A 468 18.75 6.51 25.61
CA ILE A 468 18.76 6.32 27.07
C ILE A 468 18.70 4.83 27.42
N ARG A 469 17.95 4.04 26.66
CA ARG A 469 17.94 2.58 26.75
C ARG A 469 19.32 2.00 26.41
N ALA A 470 19.96 2.47 25.34
CA ALA A 470 21.27 1.99 24.92
C ALA A 470 22.35 2.27 25.98
N LYS A 471 22.29 3.44 26.66
CA LYS A 471 23.27 3.80 27.72
C LYS A 471 23.03 3.10 29.05
N GLY A 472 21.77 2.88 29.44
CA GLY A 472 21.42 2.39 30.80
C GLY A 472 20.78 0.99 30.83
N GLY A 473 20.69 0.28 29.71
CA GLY A 473 20.01 -1.01 29.61
C GLY A 473 18.48 -0.90 29.56
N LYS A 474 17.81 -2.06 29.49
CA LYS A 474 16.34 -2.17 29.44
C LYS A 474 15.68 -1.51 30.65
N TYR A 475 14.52 -0.91 30.44
CA TYR A 475 13.68 -0.35 31.49
C TYR A 475 13.07 -1.48 32.31
N LYS A 476 13.14 -1.39 33.65
CA LYS A 476 12.65 -2.44 34.55
C LYS A 476 11.15 -2.33 34.83
N ASN A 477 10.66 -1.11 34.98
CA ASN A 477 9.28 -0.80 35.28
C ASN A 477 8.96 0.63 34.78
N ILE A 478 7.68 1.00 34.84
CA ILE A 478 7.24 2.33 34.40
C ILE A 478 7.96 3.47 35.15
N PHE A 479 8.27 3.32 36.43
CA PHE A 479 8.97 4.36 37.21
C PHE A 479 10.41 4.57 36.73
N ASP A 480 11.15 3.49 36.45
CA ASP A 480 12.52 3.55 35.91
C ASP A 480 12.56 4.28 34.56
N PHE A 481 11.53 4.12 33.73
CA PHE A 481 11.38 4.88 32.50
C PHE A 481 11.27 6.39 32.78
N PHE A 482 10.35 6.82 33.64
CA PHE A 482 10.15 8.23 33.97
C PHE A 482 11.33 8.88 34.71
N GLU A 483 12.10 8.11 35.46
CA GLU A 483 13.31 8.60 36.13
C GLU A 483 14.47 8.87 35.16
N ARG A 484 14.56 8.10 34.08
CA ARG A 484 15.69 8.13 33.14
C ARG A 484 15.46 8.99 31.91
N VAL A 485 14.22 9.04 31.41
CA VAL A 485 13.89 9.70 30.13
C VAL A 485 13.92 11.23 30.25
N ASN A 486 14.31 11.92 29.17
CA ASN A 486 14.26 13.38 29.13
C ASN A 486 12.82 13.86 28.88
N LEU A 487 12.14 14.24 29.96
CA LEU A 487 10.75 14.72 29.95
C LEU A 487 10.56 16.11 29.30
N GLN A 488 11.64 16.83 28.96
CA GLN A 488 11.55 18.05 28.15
C GLN A 488 11.37 17.70 26.66
N THR A 489 12.05 16.65 26.19
CA THR A 489 11.95 16.17 24.81
C THR A 489 10.73 15.27 24.61
N VAL A 490 10.44 14.42 25.61
CA VAL A 490 9.27 13.52 25.61
C VAL A 490 8.12 14.19 26.36
N ASN A 491 7.29 14.93 25.61
CA ASN A 491 6.17 15.68 26.17
C ASN A 491 4.98 14.77 26.58
N LYS A 492 3.98 15.36 27.26
CA LYS A 492 2.76 14.66 27.70
C LYS A 492 2.04 13.94 26.57
N LYS A 493 1.90 14.59 25.41
CA LYS A 493 1.22 14.01 24.24
C LYS A 493 1.95 12.76 23.72
N ASN A 494 3.29 12.77 23.69
CA ASN A 494 4.08 11.61 23.29
C ASN A 494 3.84 10.42 24.24
N LEU A 495 3.77 10.68 25.54
CA LEU A 495 3.54 9.64 26.56
C LEU A 495 2.13 9.07 26.51
N GLU A 496 1.11 9.91 26.30
CA GLU A 496 -0.27 9.48 26.12
C GLU A 496 -0.39 8.55 24.91
N VAL A 497 0.22 8.94 23.80
CA VAL A 497 0.21 8.16 22.56
C VAL A 497 0.97 6.84 22.73
N LEU A 498 2.11 6.82 23.45
CA LEU A 498 2.84 5.59 23.79
C LEU A 498 2.01 4.65 24.66
N ALA A 499 1.27 5.19 25.65
CA ALA A 499 0.39 4.41 26.50
C ALA A 499 -0.77 3.80 25.71
N VAL A 500 -1.43 4.58 24.84
CA VAL A 500 -2.51 4.09 23.97
C VAL A 500 -1.99 3.01 23.01
N ALA A 501 -0.80 3.21 22.43
CA ALA A 501 -0.19 2.27 21.50
C ALA A 501 0.26 0.95 22.15
N GLY A 502 0.25 0.83 23.49
CA GLY A 502 0.69 -0.36 24.21
C GLY A 502 2.20 -0.46 24.43
N ALA A 503 2.94 0.63 24.25
CA ALA A 503 4.40 0.63 24.39
C ALA A 503 4.88 0.36 25.83
N PHE A 504 4.00 0.50 26.82
CA PHE A 504 4.28 0.27 28.24
C PHE A 504 3.76 -1.07 28.77
N ASP A 505 3.14 -1.92 27.95
CA ASP A 505 2.48 -3.15 28.41
C ASP A 505 3.41 -4.09 29.15
N ASN A 506 4.67 -4.20 28.70
CA ASN A 506 5.68 -5.03 29.36
C ASN A 506 6.27 -4.40 30.64
N LEU A 507 5.88 -3.16 30.97
CA LEU A 507 6.37 -2.40 32.14
C LEU A 507 5.32 -2.16 33.22
N ILE A 508 4.07 -2.56 32.96
CA ILE A 508 2.92 -2.33 33.85
C ILE A 508 2.27 -3.67 34.22
N ASP A 509 1.82 -3.76 35.47
CA ASP A 509 1.07 -4.93 35.99
C ASP A 509 -0.45 -4.65 36.03
N PHE A 510 -0.90 -3.57 35.39
CA PHE A 510 -2.28 -3.08 35.40
C PHE A 510 -2.73 -2.65 34.00
N ASP A 511 -4.05 -2.49 33.79
CA ASP A 511 -4.59 -2.16 32.47
C ASP A 511 -4.16 -0.77 31.97
N ARG A 512 -4.01 -0.63 30.65
CA ARG A 512 -3.62 0.63 29.99
C ARG A 512 -4.54 1.81 30.36
N SER A 513 -5.82 1.54 30.67
CA SER A 513 -6.79 2.57 31.06
C SER A 513 -6.34 3.38 32.28
N VAL A 514 -5.60 2.75 33.20
CA VAL A 514 -5.12 3.37 34.44
C VAL A 514 -4.10 4.48 34.16
N LEU A 515 -3.30 4.38 33.08
CA LEU A 515 -2.32 5.41 32.72
C LEU A 515 -3.00 6.74 32.34
N LEU A 516 -4.15 6.66 31.67
CA LEU A 516 -4.93 7.83 31.25
C LEU A 516 -6.04 8.20 32.24
N ALA A 517 -6.24 7.41 33.29
CA ALA A 517 -7.24 7.69 34.30
C ALA A 517 -6.95 9.01 35.01
N VAL A 518 -8.01 9.78 35.21
CA VAL A 518 -7.95 11.13 35.77
C VAL A 518 -8.40 11.08 37.23
N ASP A 519 -7.59 11.65 38.12
CA ASP A 519 -7.94 11.77 39.54
C ASP A 519 -9.00 12.87 39.77
N ALA A 520 -9.57 12.96 40.98
CA ALA A 520 -10.59 13.94 41.37
C ALA A 520 -10.20 15.42 41.12
N LYS A 521 -8.91 15.69 40.89
CA LYS A 521 -8.35 17.01 40.58
C LYS A 521 -8.13 17.27 39.08
N GLY A 522 -8.57 16.38 38.19
CA GLY A 522 -8.40 16.54 36.74
C GLY A 522 -7.00 16.18 36.21
N VAL A 523 -6.15 15.53 37.02
CA VAL A 523 -4.77 15.17 36.65
C VAL A 523 -4.69 13.68 36.29
N SER A 524 -4.21 13.38 35.09
CA SER A 524 -3.97 12.00 34.61
C SER A 524 -2.83 11.31 35.37
N TYR A 525 -2.87 9.99 35.54
CA TYR A 525 -1.79 9.25 36.20
C TYR A 525 -0.42 9.43 35.51
N LEU A 526 -0.37 9.49 34.17
CA LEU A 526 0.85 9.85 33.43
C LEU A 526 1.46 11.18 33.88
N GLU A 527 0.64 12.18 34.19
CA GLU A 527 1.12 13.49 34.63
C GLU A 527 1.68 13.44 36.07
N GLN A 528 1.14 12.56 36.91
CA GLN A 528 1.72 12.28 38.23
C GLN A 528 3.09 11.59 38.10
N LEU A 529 3.22 10.63 37.18
CA LEU A 529 4.48 9.96 36.87
C LEU A 529 5.53 10.91 36.29
N MET A 530 5.13 11.84 35.42
CA MET A 530 6.02 12.90 34.92
C MET A 530 6.52 13.80 36.05
N ARG A 531 5.64 14.24 36.96
CA ARG A 531 6.03 15.07 38.12
C ARG A 531 6.98 14.33 39.05
N TYR A 532 6.77 13.02 39.24
CA TYR A 532 7.68 12.16 39.98
C TYR A 532 9.07 12.10 39.31
N GLY A 533 9.13 11.83 38.00
CA GLY A 533 10.38 11.79 37.24
C GLY A 533 11.19 13.08 37.31
N ILE A 534 10.53 14.23 37.12
CA ILE A 534 11.17 15.56 37.23
C ILE A 534 11.75 15.77 38.63
N LYS A 535 11.01 15.40 39.69
CA LYS A 535 11.46 15.55 41.08
C LYS A 535 12.70 14.70 41.37
N VAL A 536 12.70 13.44 40.95
CA VAL A 536 13.85 12.53 41.10
C VAL A 536 15.08 13.06 40.35
N GLN A 537 14.90 13.57 39.12
CA GLN A 537 16.00 14.14 38.33
C GLN A 537 16.55 15.41 38.98
N SER A 538 15.68 16.28 39.52
CA SER A 538 16.12 17.49 40.23
C SER A 538 16.90 17.18 41.51
N GLU A 539 16.50 16.15 42.26
CA GLU A 539 17.17 15.75 43.49
C GLU A 539 18.52 15.11 43.20
N LYS A 540 18.62 14.27 42.15
CA LYS A 540 19.91 13.71 41.68
C LYS A 540 20.89 14.82 41.26
N ASN A 541 20.44 15.79 40.48
CA ASN A 541 21.28 16.92 40.05
C ASN A 541 21.70 17.82 41.23
N SER A 542 20.81 18.05 42.20
CA SER A 542 21.10 18.82 43.40
C SER A 542 22.10 18.10 44.33
N THR A 543 21.99 16.78 44.45
CA THR A 543 22.92 15.95 45.25
C THR A 543 24.33 15.94 44.66
N GLN A 544 24.47 16.04 43.34
CA GLN A 544 25.76 16.10 42.64
C GLN A 544 26.49 17.45 42.82
N GLN A 545 25.78 18.51 43.22
CA GLN A 545 26.33 19.84 43.51
C GLN A 545 26.66 20.09 44.99
N SER A 546 26.38 19.13 45.87
CA SER A 546 26.72 19.23 47.30
C SER A 546 28.18 18.86 47.55
N LEU A 547 28.94 19.75 48.18
CA LEU A 547 30.35 19.54 48.57
C LEU A 547 30.53 18.47 49.66
N PHE A 548 29.44 17.99 50.27
CA PHE A 548 29.41 16.94 51.28
C PHE A 548 28.71 15.72 50.70
N GLY A 549 29.49 14.71 50.31
CA GLY A 549 29.00 13.50 49.65
C GLY A 549 27.88 12.79 50.42
N SER A 550 26.87 12.37 49.65
CA SER A 550 25.89 11.31 49.94
C SER A 550 25.37 11.22 51.38
N VAL A 551 24.32 11.99 51.70
CA VAL A 551 23.37 11.59 52.75
C VAL A 551 22.44 10.52 52.14
N PRO A 552 22.37 9.29 52.69
CA PRO A 552 21.45 8.28 52.18
C PRO A 552 20.03 8.59 52.67
N GLY A 553 19.07 8.60 51.74
CA GLY A 553 17.66 8.34 52.04
C GLY A 553 16.74 9.56 52.11
N PHE A 554 16.39 10.11 50.95
CA PHE A 554 15.02 10.52 50.68
C PHE A 554 14.63 9.85 49.36
N GLU A 555 14.06 8.64 49.44
CA GLU A 555 13.40 8.07 48.27
C GLU A 555 12.13 8.88 48.03
N VAL A 556 12.03 9.52 46.86
CA VAL A 556 10.78 10.16 46.45
C VAL A 556 9.69 9.09 46.48
N PRO A 557 8.56 9.30 47.17
CA PRO A 557 7.50 8.30 47.22
C PRO A 557 6.91 8.11 45.82
N LYS A 558 6.82 6.85 45.39
CA LYS A 558 6.24 6.48 44.10
C LYS A 558 4.72 6.71 44.12
N PRO A 559 4.14 7.35 43.09
CA PRO A 559 2.70 7.55 43.02
C PRO A 559 1.97 6.21 42.80
N ALA A 560 0.97 5.92 43.63
CA ALA A 560 0.15 4.71 43.51
C ALA A 560 -0.82 4.82 42.30
N PRO A 561 -1.05 3.73 41.56
CA PRO A 561 -1.99 3.74 40.45
C PRO A 561 -3.42 3.99 40.94
N PRO A 562 -4.21 4.85 40.26
CA PRO A 562 -5.61 5.06 40.60
C PRO A 562 -6.43 3.81 40.28
N LYS A 563 -7.56 3.61 41.00
CA LYS A 563 -8.54 2.60 40.63
C LYS A 563 -9.36 3.13 39.46
N ALA A 564 -9.20 2.54 38.29
CA ALA A 564 -9.98 2.83 37.09
C ALA A 564 -10.51 1.54 36.49
N ASP A 565 -11.70 1.61 35.90
CA ASP A 565 -12.25 0.48 35.17
C ASP A 565 -11.43 0.23 33.89
N PRO A 566 -11.18 -1.03 33.51
CA PRO A 566 -10.56 -1.36 32.23
C PRO A 566 -11.40 -0.81 31.08
N TRP A 567 -10.75 -0.40 29.98
CA TRP A 567 -11.50 -0.03 28.80
C TRP A 567 -12.23 -1.24 28.20
N PRO A 568 -13.47 -1.08 27.71
CA PRO A 568 -14.08 -2.08 26.85
C PRO A 568 -13.17 -2.42 25.66
N THR A 569 -13.13 -3.69 25.25
CA THR A 569 -12.25 -4.18 24.16
C THR A 569 -12.32 -3.30 22.92
N ILE A 570 -13.54 -2.95 22.50
CA ILE A 570 -13.80 -2.12 21.32
C ILE A 570 -13.25 -0.70 21.49
N GLU A 571 -13.40 -0.12 22.67
CA GLU A 571 -12.88 1.23 22.95
C GLU A 571 -11.35 1.23 22.94
N LYS A 572 -10.74 0.22 23.56
CA LYS A 572 -9.28 0.00 23.54
C LYS A 572 -8.76 -0.13 22.11
N LEU A 573 -9.38 -1.00 21.32
CA LEU A 573 -9.02 -1.25 19.91
C LEU A 573 -9.20 0.00 19.03
N ASN A 574 -10.26 0.78 19.23
CA ASN A 574 -10.47 2.02 18.48
C ASN A 574 -9.44 3.09 18.84
N LYS A 575 -9.07 3.21 20.13
CA LYS A 575 -8.00 4.10 20.59
C LYS A 575 -6.64 3.68 20.01
N GLU A 576 -6.34 2.37 20.01
CA GLU A 576 -5.15 1.84 19.34
C GLU A 576 -5.14 2.18 17.86
N LYS A 577 -6.25 1.96 17.15
CA LYS A 577 -6.39 2.27 15.72
C LYS A 577 -6.21 3.76 15.43
N GLU A 578 -6.59 4.65 16.33
CA GLU A 578 -6.39 6.09 16.14
C GLU A 578 -4.89 6.46 16.08
N VAL A 579 -4.06 5.75 16.85
CA VAL A 579 -2.63 6.02 17.02
C VAL A 579 -1.75 5.18 16.09
N ILE A 580 -2.08 3.90 15.93
CA ILE A 580 -1.32 2.93 15.13
C ILE A 580 -1.86 2.86 13.69
N GLY A 581 -3.14 3.20 13.49
CA GLY A 581 -3.82 3.13 12.20
C GLY A 581 -4.61 1.85 11.96
N ILE A 582 -4.31 0.77 12.70
CA ILE A 582 -4.97 -0.54 12.58
C ILE A 582 -5.21 -1.18 13.95
N TYR A 583 -6.05 -2.21 13.98
CA TYR A 583 -6.24 -3.08 15.15
C TYR A 583 -5.06 -4.04 15.26
N LEU A 584 -4.21 -3.87 16.27
CA LEU A 584 -2.98 -4.64 16.42
C LEU A 584 -3.10 -5.72 17.49
N SER A 585 -3.70 -5.39 18.64
CA SER A 585 -3.74 -6.27 19.81
C SER A 585 -4.76 -7.42 19.68
N ALA A 586 -5.87 -7.18 18.97
CA ALA A 586 -6.93 -8.15 18.71
C ALA A 586 -7.77 -7.66 17.52
N HIS A 587 -8.44 -8.56 16.81
CA HIS A 587 -9.46 -8.17 15.84
C HIS A 587 -10.77 -7.86 16.59
N PRO A 588 -11.54 -6.83 16.22
CA PRO A 588 -12.85 -6.57 16.83
C PRO A 588 -13.84 -7.75 16.73
N LEU A 589 -13.58 -8.70 15.83
CA LEU A 589 -14.38 -9.91 15.65
C LEU A 589 -13.96 -11.05 16.57
N ASP A 590 -12.86 -10.94 17.33
CA ASP A 590 -12.34 -12.02 18.18
C ASP A 590 -13.39 -12.45 19.21
N GLU A 591 -14.19 -11.50 19.71
CA GLU A 591 -15.33 -11.78 20.61
C GLU A 591 -16.42 -12.68 19.96
N PHE A 592 -16.48 -12.71 18.63
CA PHE A 592 -17.44 -13.50 17.84
C PHE A 592 -16.80 -14.63 17.04
N ARG A 593 -15.53 -14.98 17.36
CA ARG A 593 -14.78 -15.98 16.59
C ARG A 593 -15.51 -17.32 16.55
N PHE A 594 -16.12 -17.74 17.66
CA PHE A 594 -16.90 -18.96 17.76
C PHE A 594 -18.08 -18.98 16.78
N GLU A 595 -18.85 -17.88 16.72
CA GLU A 595 -19.99 -17.72 15.82
C GLU A 595 -19.55 -17.73 14.36
N ILE A 596 -18.42 -17.10 14.06
CA ILE A 596 -17.87 -17.03 12.71
C ILE A 596 -17.39 -18.42 12.27
N GLU A 597 -16.56 -19.11 13.07
CA GLU A 597 -16.03 -20.44 12.73
C GLU A 597 -17.12 -21.52 12.69
N SER A 598 -18.14 -21.41 13.55
CA SER A 598 -19.20 -22.43 13.65
C SER A 598 -20.34 -22.21 12.65
N LEU A 599 -20.64 -20.96 12.25
CA LEU A 599 -21.84 -20.62 11.49
C LEU A 599 -21.55 -20.07 10.10
N CYS A 600 -20.38 -19.46 9.88
CA CYS A 600 -19.97 -19.04 8.54
C CYS A 600 -19.41 -20.22 7.76
N ASN A 601 -19.74 -20.28 6.48
CA ASN A 601 -19.32 -21.38 5.61
C ASN A 601 -18.22 -20.99 4.62
N VAL A 602 -18.01 -19.69 4.40
CA VAL A 602 -17.03 -19.15 3.46
C VAL A 602 -16.43 -17.87 4.06
N SER A 603 -15.11 -17.70 3.93
CA SER A 603 -14.44 -16.42 4.23
C SER A 603 -14.69 -15.42 3.11
N ILE A 604 -14.60 -14.11 3.38
CA ILE A 604 -14.78 -13.08 2.34
C ILE A 604 -13.71 -13.23 1.24
N ALA A 605 -12.48 -13.59 1.60
CA ALA A 605 -11.40 -13.83 0.64
C ALA A 605 -11.71 -15.01 -0.31
N ASP A 606 -12.23 -16.12 0.22
CA ASP A 606 -12.61 -17.29 -0.59
C ASP A 606 -13.80 -16.98 -1.48
N LEU A 607 -14.78 -16.22 -0.97
CA LEU A 607 -15.97 -15.83 -1.73
C LEU A 607 -15.58 -14.96 -2.94
N LYS A 608 -14.64 -14.03 -2.78
CA LYS A 608 -14.13 -13.20 -3.88
C LYS A 608 -13.31 -14.00 -4.89
N SER A 609 -12.47 -14.91 -4.42
CA SER A 609 -11.53 -15.63 -5.29
C SER A 609 -12.19 -16.76 -6.06
N ASN A 610 -13.16 -17.45 -5.45
CA ASN A 610 -13.80 -18.66 -5.97
C ASN A 610 -15.31 -18.51 -6.19
N MET A 611 -15.79 -17.28 -6.45
CA MET A 611 -17.24 -16.99 -6.58
C MET A 611 -17.97 -17.93 -7.55
N GLU A 612 -17.26 -18.42 -8.57
CA GLU A 612 -17.78 -19.33 -9.59
C GLU A 612 -18.04 -20.76 -9.07
N GLN A 613 -17.28 -21.23 -8.08
CA GLN A 613 -17.50 -22.53 -7.43
C GLN A 613 -18.73 -22.55 -6.52
N TYR A 614 -19.15 -21.37 -6.04
CA TYR A 614 -20.30 -21.19 -5.16
C TYR A 614 -21.59 -20.84 -5.91
N ARG A 615 -21.60 -20.94 -7.25
CA ARG A 615 -22.79 -20.67 -8.06
C ARG A 615 -23.99 -21.50 -7.58
N ASP A 616 -25.09 -20.81 -7.34
CA ASP A 616 -26.34 -21.37 -6.81
C ASP A 616 -26.27 -21.99 -5.41
N ARG A 617 -25.21 -21.75 -4.64
CA ARG A 617 -25.07 -22.19 -3.25
C ARG A 617 -25.42 -21.08 -2.27
N ASP A 618 -25.90 -21.49 -1.10
CA ASP A 618 -26.10 -20.60 0.03
C ASP A 618 -24.78 -20.35 0.76
N VAL A 619 -24.44 -19.09 0.95
CA VAL A 619 -23.23 -18.60 1.62
C VAL A 619 -23.62 -17.75 2.83
N THR A 620 -22.90 -17.95 3.92
CA THR A 620 -23.04 -17.23 5.19
C THR A 620 -21.68 -16.64 5.50
N ILE A 621 -21.63 -15.31 5.52
CA ILE A 621 -20.45 -14.52 5.87
C ILE A 621 -20.78 -13.69 7.11
N ALA A 622 -19.77 -13.35 7.90
CA ALA A 622 -19.94 -12.45 9.03
C ALA A 622 -18.73 -11.53 9.16
N GLY A 623 -18.97 -10.34 9.68
CA GLY A 623 -17.94 -9.33 9.79
C GLY A 623 -18.40 -8.06 10.48
N MET A 624 -17.51 -7.08 10.52
CA MET A 624 -17.76 -5.74 11.05
C MET A 624 -18.02 -4.76 9.91
N THR A 625 -19.02 -3.90 10.07
CA THR A 625 -19.30 -2.82 9.11
C THR A 625 -18.27 -1.70 9.27
N ILE A 626 -17.32 -1.56 8.33
CA ILE A 626 -16.35 -0.46 8.33
C ILE A 626 -17.01 0.85 7.91
N ALA A 627 -17.80 0.77 6.84
CA ALA A 627 -18.37 1.92 6.18
C ALA A 627 -19.77 1.59 5.67
N SER A 628 -20.73 2.43 6.03
CA SER A 628 -22.07 2.45 5.47
C SER A 628 -22.31 3.78 4.77
N ARG A 629 -22.90 3.73 3.57
CA ARG A 629 -23.36 4.90 2.83
C ARG A 629 -24.77 4.67 2.33
N ILE A 630 -25.58 5.72 2.38
CA ILE A 630 -26.90 5.76 1.77
C ILE A 630 -26.81 6.73 0.62
N ASP A 631 -26.89 6.22 -0.61
CA ASP A 631 -26.81 6.99 -1.84
C ASP A 631 -28.12 6.89 -2.63
N THR A 632 -28.36 7.85 -3.53
CA THR A 632 -29.55 7.87 -4.38
C THR A 632 -29.17 7.41 -5.79
N ALA A 633 -29.83 6.38 -6.30
CA ALA A 633 -29.62 5.87 -7.65
C ALA A 633 -30.20 6.82 -8.72
N LYS A 634 -29.79 6.66 -9.98
CA LYS A 634 -30.25 7.49 -11.12
C LYS A 634 -31.77 7.50 -11.32
N ASN A 635 -32.48 6.50 -10.79
CA ASN A 635 -33.94 6.36 -10.81
C ASN A 635 -34.64 7.03 -9.61
N GLY A 636 -33.91 7.77 -8.76
CA GLY A 636 -34.44 8.47 -7.59
C GLY A 636 -34.64 7.59 -6.34
N LYS A 637 -34.41 6.27 -6.42
CA LYS A 637 -34.53 5.37 -5.28
C LYS A 637 -33.25 5.35 -4.44
N GLN A 638 -33.39 5.38 -3.12
CA GLN A 638 -32.26 5.24 -2.20
C GLN A 638 -31.76 3.78 -2.18
N TYR A 639 -30.46 3.60 -2.06
CA TYR A 639 -29.81 2.31 -1.87
C TYR A 639 -28.72 2.43 -0.80
N GLY A 640 -28.47 1.34 -0.09
CA GLY A 640 -27.43 1.26 0.93
C GLY A 640 -26.21 0.53 0.39
N ARG A 641 -25.01 1.04 0.67
CA ARG A 641 -23.76 0.31 0.48
C ARG A 641 -23.15 0.06 1.85
N ILE A 642 -22.93 -1.20 2.19
CA ILE A 642 -22.28 -1.65 3.42
C ILE A 642 -20.96 -2.30 3.02
N THR A 643 -19.85 -1.80 3.52
CA THR A 643 -18.55 -2.46 3.41
C THR A 643 -18.33 -3.31 4.66
N LEU A 644 -18.44 -4.62 4.49
CA LEU A 644 -18.28 -5.63 5.54
C LEU A 644 -16.83 -6.13 5.54
N GLU A 645 -16.19 -6.17 6.70
CA GLU A 645 -14.81 -6.67 6.90
C GLU A 645 -14.81 -7.92 7.77
N ASP A 646 -14.17 -8.98 7.31
CA ASP A 646 -13.85 -10.15 8.12
C ASP A 646 -12.34 -10.19 8.46
N TYR A 647 -11.85 -11.29 9.01
CA TYR A 647 -10.43 -11.48 9.31
C TYR A 647 -9.51 -11.52 8.09
N THR A 648 -10.07 -11.71 6.90
CA THR A 648 -9.35 -12.04 5.67
C THR A 648 -9.40 -10.92 4.64
N ASP A 649 -10.56 -10.31 4.40
CA ASP A 649 -10.79 -9.29 3.37
C ASP A 649 -12.10 -8.50 3.65
N SER A 650 -12.35 -7.45 2.87
CA SER A 650 -13.55 -6.61 2.95
C SER A 650 -14.40 -6.69 1.69
N MET A 651 -15.72 -6.80 1.80
CA MET A 651 -16.65 -6.87 0.66
C MET A 651 -17.73 -5.80 0.74
N ASP A 652 -18.00 -5.19 -0.41
CA ASP A 652 -19.13 -4.29 -0.56
C ASP A 652 -20.42 -5.06 -0.83
N ILE A 653 -21.40 -4.84 0.03
CA ILE A 653 -22.75 -5.37 -0.04
C ILE A 653 -23.68 -4.22 -0.41
N MET A 654 -24.35 -4.38 -1.55
CA MET A 654 -25.29 -3.37 -2.06
C MET A 654 -26.72 -3.80 -1.73
N LEU A 655 -27.45 -2.94 -1.02
CA LEU A 655 -28.85 -3.11 -0.64
C LEU A 655 -29.73 -2.24 -1.53
N PHE A 656 -30.55 -2.87 -2.38
CA PHE A 656 -31.47 -2.18 -3.28
C PHE A 656 -32.94 -2.44 -2.93
N GLY A 657 -33.81 -1.44 -3.14
CA GLY A 657 -35.27 -1.61 -3.07
C GLY A 657 -35.75 -2.18 -1.72
N LYS A 658 -36.37 -3.37 -1.75
CA LYS A 658 -36.95 -4.03 -0.57
C LYS A 658 -35.89 -4.43 0.47
N ASP A 659 -34.68 -4.76 0.02
CA ASP A 659 -33.58 -5.13 0.91
C ASP A 659 -33.09 -3.89 1.67
N PHE A 660 -33.11 -2.72 1.02
CA PHE A 660 -32.79 -1.46 1.69
C PHE A 660 -33.86 -1.09 2.73
N GLU A 661 -35.15 -1.22 2.41
CA GLU A 661 -36.24 -0.93 3.36
C GLU A 661 -36.19 -1.85 4.59
N SER A 662 -35.88 -3.13 4.39
CA SER A 662 -35.84 -4.13 5.46
C SER A 662 -34.59 -4.03 6.33
N TYR A 663 -33.43 -3.72 5.74
CA TYR A 663 -32.14 -3.76 6.42
C TYR A 663 -31.50 -2.39 6.67
N ARG A 664 -32.23 -1.29 6.47
CA ARG A 664 -31.75 0.08 6.74
C ARG A 664 -31.14 0.25 8.14
N ASN A 665 -31.72 -0.42 9.13
CA ASN A 665 -31.28 -0.31 10.53
C ASN A 665 -29.91 -0.96 10.79
N PHE A 666 -29.39 -1.77 9.87
CA PHE A 666 -28.07 -2.38 9.95
C PHE A 666 -26.98 -1.53 9.26
N CYS A 667 -27.36 -0.45 8.56
CA CYS A 667 -26.44 0.44 7.85
C CYS A 667 -25.72 1.43 8.79
N PHE A 668 -25.11 0.97 9.86
CA PHE A 668 -24.30 1.78 10.77
C PHE A 668 -22.87 1.24 10.89
N ASN A 669 -21.91 2.15 10.94
CA ASN A 669 -20.49 1.80 11.15
C ASN A 669 -20.30 1.18 12.53
N GLY A 670 -19.47 0.13 12.60
CA GLY A 670 -19.13 -0.56 13.85
C GLY A 670 -20.12 -1.65 14.26
N TYR A 671 -21.11 -1.98 13.43
CA TYR A 671 -22.01 -3.10 13.71
C TYR A 671 -21.44 -4.43 13.22
N TYR A 672 -21.57 -5.45 14.08
CA TYR A 672 -21.19 -6.83 13.80
C TYR A 672 -22.39 -7.57 13.22
N ILE A 673 -22.31 -7.90 11.94
CA ILE A 673 -23.42 -8.49 11.21
C ILE A 673 -23.02 -9.82 10.57
N MET A 674 -23.97 -10.76 10.58
CA MET A 674 -23.94 -11.99 9.82
C MET A 674 -24.91 -11.84 8.64
N VAL A 675 -24.41 -12.12 7.43
CA VAL A 675 -25.14 -12.02 6.18
C VAL A 675 -25.26 -13.42 5.58
N ARG A 676 -26.50 -13.88 5.41
CA ARG A 676 -26.81 -15.08 4.62
C ARG A 676 -27.30 -14.66 3.25
N GLY A 677 -26.75 -15.26 2.21
CA GLY A 677 -27.16 -14.99 0.84
C GLY A 677 -26.93 -16.17 -0.08
N LYS A 678 -27.38 -16.04 -1.32
CA LYS A 678 -27.17 -17.01 -2.40
C LYS A 678 -26.35 -16.35 -3.49
N VAL A 679 -25.31 -17.02 -3.97
CA VAL A 679 -24.51 -16.52 -5.11
C VAL A 679 -25.26 -16.84 -6.40
N GLN A 680 -25.73 -15.81 -7.11
CA GLN A 680 -26.51 -15.96 -8.34
C GLN A 680 -26.03 -15.00 -9.43
N PRO A 681 -26.30 -15.26 -10.73
CA PRO A 681 -25.98 -14.34 -11.81
C PRO A 681 -26.77 -13.04 -11.67
N LYS A 682 -26.15 -11.89 -11.97
CA LYS A 682 -26.85 -10.59 -11.97
C LYS A 682 -27.99 -10.60 -12.98
N ALA A 683 -29.14 -10.09 -12.57
CA ALA A 683 -30.35 -10.03 -13.40
C ALA A 683 -30.15 -9.32 -14.76
N TYR A 684 -29.23 -8.35 -14.83
CA TYR A 684 -28.94 -7.57 -16.04
C TYR A 684 -27.65 -7.99 -16.78
N LYS A 685 -26.82 -8.86 -16.18
CA LYS A 685 -25.56 -9.36 -16.74
C LYS A 685 -25.33 -10.80 -16.29
N PRO A 686 -25.76 -11.81 -17.07
CA PRO A 686 -25.64 -13.22 -16.69
C PRO A 686 -24.20 -13.72 -16.50
N GLU A 687 -23.20 -12.99 -17.03
CA GLU A 687 -21.78 -13.30 -16.90
C GLU A 687 -21.16 -12.86 -15.57
N GLU A 688 -21.79 -11.95 -14.82
CA GLU A 688 -21.30 -11.49 -13.51
C GLU A 688 -22.14 -12.11 -12.39
N LEU A 689 -21.49 -12.72 -11.39
CA LEU A 689 -22.16 -13.25 -10.20
C LEU A 689 -22.32 -12.16 -9.13
N GLU A 690 -23.42 -12.22 -8.37
CA GLU A 690 -23.69 -11.36 -7.21
C GLU A 690 -24.15 -12.18 -6.01
N LEU A 691 -23.89 -11.67 -4.80
CA LEU A 691 -24.45 -12.21 -3.57
C LEU A 691 -25.83 -11.61 -3.33
N HIS A 692 -26.88 -12.40 -3.56
CA HIS A 692 -28.24 -12.00 -3.23
C HIS A 692 -28.55 -12.31 -1.77
N ILE A 693 -28.94 -11.29 -1.01
CA ILE A 693 -29.07 -11.37 0.44
C ILE A 693 -30.42 -11.98 0.81
N LYS A 694 -30.40 -13.04 1.62
CA LYS A 694 -31.59 -13.65 2.22
C LYS A 694 -31.89 -13.03 3.59
N SER A 695 -30.87 -12.90 4.44
CA SER A 695 -31.02 -12.31 5.78
C SER A 695 -29.76 -11.62 6.28
N ILE A 696 -29.96 -10.56 7.08
CA ILE A 696 -28.91 -9.89 7.86
C ILE A 696 -29.32 -9.91 9.32
N ASN A 697 -28.43 -10.38 10.19
CA ASN A 697 -28.65 -10.47 11.63
C ASN A 697 -27.45 -9.90 12.40
N MET A 698 -27.69 -9.27 13.55
CA MET A 698 -26.60 -8.86 14.45
C MET A 698 -25.93 -10.10 15.03
N LEU A 699 -24.59 -10.16 15.03
CA LEU A 699 -23.85 -11.29 15.61
C LEU A 699 -24.22 -11.55 17.08
N TYR A 700 -24.48 -10.49 17.86
CA TYR A 700 -25.00 -10.59 19.23
C TYR A 700 -26.30 -11.42 19.34
N ASP A 701 -27.21 -11.28 18.38
CA ASP A 701 -28.50 -11.97 18.37
C ASP A 701 -28.39 -13.42 17.86
N VAL A 702 -27.32 -13.74 17.11
CA VAL A 702 -27.16 -15.05 16.49
C VAL A 702 -26.96 -16.14 17.53
N ARG A 703 -26.19 -15.85 18.59
CA ARG A 703 -25.90 -16.79 19.69
C ARG A 703 -27.17 -17.29 20.38
N GLU A 704 -28.16 -16.41 20.56
CA GLU A 704 -29.42 -16.76 21.25
C GLU A 704 -30.50 -17.31 20.33
N LYS A 705 -30.58 -16.82 19.08
CA LYS A 705 -31.72 -17.10 18.19
C LYS A 705 -31.47 -18.22 17.19
N MET A 706 -30.23 -18.47 16.77
CA MET A 706 -29.95 -19.39 15.65
C MET A 706 -29.33 -20.73 16.05
N ILE A 707 -28.74 -20.83 17.25
CA ILE A 707 -28.11 -22.06 17.72
C ILE A 707 -29.14 -22.90 18.48
N LYS A 708 -29.53 -24.06 17.94
CA LYS A 708 -30.51 -24.95 18.58
C LYS A 708 -29.88 -26.11 19.34
N SER A 709 -28.77 -26.66 18.83
CA SER A 709 -28.05 -27.73 19.53
C SER A 709 -26.55 -27.67 19.31
N ILE A 710 -25.80 -27.99 20.37
CA ILE A 710 -24.37 -28.29 20.32
C ILE A 710 -24.20 -29.79 20.46
N THR A 711 -23.37 -30.40 19.62
CA THR A 711 -22.98 -31.80 19.68
C THR A 711 -21.51 -31.91 20.07
N LEU A 712 -21.22 -32.41 21.25
CA LEU A 712 -19.84 -32.69 21.69
C LEU A 712 -19.42 -34.07 21.18
N ASN A 713 -18.32 -34.15 20.42
CA ASN A 713 -17.74 -35.41 19.96
C ASN A 713 -16.65 -35.82 20.95
N LEU A 714 -16.86 -36.94 21.64
CA LEU A 714 -15.99 -37.39 22.73
C LEU A 714 -15.56 -38.84 22.50
N PRO A 715 -14.30 -39.19 22.70
CA PRO A 715 -13.88 -40.58 22.80
C PRO A 715 -14.42 -41.19 24.11
N LEU A 716 -14.65 -42.50 24.12
CA LEU A 716 -15.15 -43.22 25.31
C LEU A 716 -14.27 -43.00 26.55
N ASP A 717 -12.94 -42.92 26.36
CA ASP A 717 -11.93 -42.84 27.42
C ASP A 717 -11.92 -41.50 28.17
N GLU A 718 -12.47 -40.43 27.57
CA GLU A 718 -12.53 -39.10 28.18
C GLU A 718 -13.76 -38.91 29.07
N ILE A 719 -14.70 -39.86 29.06
CA ILE A 719 -15.91 -39.80 29.89
C ILE A 719 -15.55 -40.30 31.30
N ASN A 720 -15.16 -39.38 32.18
CA ASN A 720 -14.88 -39.65 33.58
C ASN A 720 -15.73 -38.78 34.52
N ASP A 721 -15.72 -39.08 35.83
CA ASP A 721 -16.51 -38.35 36.82
C ASP A 721 -16.14 -36.86 36.89
N ILE A 722 -14.88 -36.50 36.60
CA ILE A 722 -14.39 -35.11 36.59
C ILE A 722 -15.04 -34.33 35.44
N PHE A 723 -15.05 -34.91 34.25
CA PHE A 723 -15.68 -34.34 33.06
C PHE A 723 -17.18 -34.15 33.25
N ILE A 724 -17.86 -35.12 33.87
CA ILE A 724 -19.29 -35.03 34.17
C ILE A 724 -19.55 -33.90 35.17
N ASP A 725 -18.77 -33.80 36.24
CA ASP A 725 -18.90 -32.73 37.24
C ASP A 725 -18.62 -31.35 36.65
N ASP A 726 -17.65 -31.24 35.73
CA ASP A 726 -17.33 -29.99 35.05
C ASP A 726 -18.44 -29.55 34.10
N ILE A 727 -18.96 -30.44 33.25
CA ILE A 727 -20.10 -30.11 32.39
C ILE A 727 -21.32 -29.71 33.22
N LEU A 728 -21.60 -30.41 34.33
CA LEU A 728 -22.73 -30.07 35.20
C LEU A 728 -22.68 -28.65 35.78
N LYS A 729 -21.48 -28.03 35.89
CA LYS A 729 -21.35 -26.61 36.29
C LYS A 729 -21.92 -25.64 35.25
N TYR A 730 -21.87 -26.02 33.97
CA TYR A 730 -22.27 -25.16 32.85
C TYR A 730 -23.69 -25.44 32.33
N VAL A 731 -24.33 -26.54 32.77
CA VAL A 731 -25.67 -26.92 32.28
C VAL A 731 -26.77 -26.62 33.30
N GLN A 732 -27.91 -26.09 32.84
CA GLN A 732 -29.06 -25.74 33.69
C GLN A 732 -30.34 -26.46 33.23
N ARG A 733 -31.24 -26.79 34.18
CA ARG A 733 -32.46 -27.55 33.87
C ARG A 733 -33.58 -26.72 33.20
N ASP A 734 -33.75 -25.44 33.55
CA ASP A 734 -34.94 -24.66 33.11
C ASP A 734 -34.66 -23.27 32.49
N LYS A 735 -33.42 -22.76 32.51
CA LYS A 735 -33.10 -21.38 32.07
C LYS A 735 -32.37 -21.26 30.73
N ALA A 736 -32.08 -22.38 30.07
CA ALA A 736 -31.27 -22.41 28.87
C ALA A 736 -32.06 -22.88 27.64
N ASN A 737 -31.71 -22.35 26.46
CA ASN A 737 -32.46 -22.56 25.22
C ASN A 737 -31.84 -23.61 24.27
N ILE A 738 -30.59 -24.02 24.49
CA ILE A 738 -29.81 -24.83 23.55
C ILE A 738 -29.73 -26.29 24.02
N THR A 739 -30.00 -27.23 23.12
CA THR A 739 -29.99 -28.67 23.41
C THR A 739 -28.57 -29.23 23.32
N LEU A 740 -28.10 -29.90 24.36
CA LEU A 740 -26.80 -30.57 24.37
C LEU A 740 -26.92 -31.99 23.81
N LYS A 741 -26.12 -32.32 22.79
CA LYS A 741 -25.97 -33.64 22.19
C LYS A 741 -24.54 -34.12 22.42
N PHE A 742 -24.37 -35.42 22.51
CA PHE A 742 -23.07 -36.07 22.63
C PHE A 742 -22.95 -37.12 21.54
N LYS A 743 -21.85 -37.09 20.79
CA LYS A 743 -21.48 -38.17 19.90
C LYS A 743 -20.28 -38.88 20.53
N VAL A 744 -20.57 -39.97 21.21
CA VAL A 744 -19.52 -40.78 21.85
C VAL A 744 -19.01 -41.76 20.84
N TYR A 745 -17.71 -41.74 20.55
CA TYR A 745 -17.09 -42.69 19.64
C TYR A 745 -16.05 -43.54 20.35
N ASP A 746 -15.97 -44.80 19.96
CA ASP A 746 -14.98 -45.75 20.42
C ASP A 746 -13.87 -45.84 19.35
N PRO A 747 -12.64 -45.36 19.64
CA PRO A 747 -11.54 -45.41 18.68
C PRO A 747 -11.12 -46.85 18.31
N GLU A 748 -11.30 -47.82 19.21
CA GLU A 748 -10.89 -49.22 19.00
C GLU A 748 -11.86 -49.96 18.07
N TYR A 749 -13.16 -49.76 18.27
CA TYR A 749 -14.20 -50.49 17.53
C TYR A 749 -14.84 -49.67 16.38
N GLN A 750 -14.45 -48.40 16.20
CA GLN A 750 -15.02 -47.46 15.22
C GLN A 750 -16.55 -47.33 15.29
N VAL A 751 -17.13 -47.53 16.48
CA VAL A 751 -18.57 -47.38 16.71
C VAL A 751 -18.83 -45.99 17.29
N SER A 752 -19.88 -45.30 16.82
CA SER A 752 -20.32 -44.03 17.40
C SER A 752 -21.77 -44.07 17.81
N VAL A 753 -22.10 -43.54 18.98
CA VAL A 753 -23.46 -43.40 19.50
C VAL A 753 -23.81 -41.93 19.66
N ASP A 754 -24.90 -41.52 19.02
CA ASP A 754 -25.46 -40.19 19.18
C ASP A 754 -26.46 -40.18 20.34
N LEU A 755 -26.13 -39.41 21.38
CA LEU A 755 -26.92 -39.21 22.59
C LEU A 755 -27.41 -37.75 22.64
N PHE A 756 -28.55 -37.51 23.29
CA PHE A 756 -29.05 -36.15 23.50
C PHE A 756 -29.61 -36.00 24.91
N SER A 757 -29.32 -34.84 25.51
CA SER A 757 -29.84 -34.49 26.82
C SER A 757 -31.32 -34.10 26.75
N ARG A 758 -32.15 -34.72 27.59
CA ARG A 758 -33.58 -34.40 27.71
C ARG A 758 -33.88 -33.40 28.82
N ALA A 759 -33.09 -33.39 29.89
CA ALA A 759 -33.37 -32.66 31.12
C ALA A 759 -32.47 -31.43 31.32
N TYR A 760 -31.34 -31.36 30.62
CA TYR A 760 -30.29 -30.37 30.85
C TYR A 760 -30.00 -29.61 29.55
N ARG A 761 -30.05 -28.28 29.60
CA ARG A 761 -29.80 -27.36 28.48
C ARG A 761 -28.67 -26.38 28.82
N VAL A 762 -27.93 -25.93 27.81
CA VAL A 762 -26.74 -25.07 27.98
C VAL A 762 -27.00 -23.69 27.39
N ASN A 763 -26.47 -22.63 28.02
CA ASN A 763 -26.28 -21.34 27.37
C ASN A 763 -24.81 -21.24 26.98
N ILE A 764 -24.52 -20.82 25.75
CA ILE A 764 -23.14 -20.69 25.26
C ILE A 764 -22.54 -19.43 25.87
N THR A 765 -21.91 -19.55 27.03
CA THR A 765 -21.06 -18.50 27.60
C THR A 765 -19.64 -18.63 27.06
N GLN A 766 -18.88 -17.53 27.10
CA GLN A 766 -17.48 -17.55 26.70
C GLN A 766 -16.69 -18.57 27.53
N ASP A 767 -16.87 -18.57 28.85
CA ASP A 767 -16.27 -19.54 29.78
C ASP A 767 -16.53 -21.02 29.41
N PHE A 768 -17.68 -21.33 28.82
CA PHE A 768 -18.01 -22.70 28.38
C PHE A 768 -17.28 -23.06 27.10
N ILE A 769 -17.12 -22.12 26.17
CA ILE A 769 -16.33 -22.31 24.94
C ILE A 769 -14.86 -22.45 25.28
N ASP A 770 -14.35 -21.59 26.16
CA ASP A 770 -12.95 -21.62 26.60
C ASP A 770 -12.65 -22.96 27.28
N TYR A 771 -13.55 -23.47 28.13
CA TYR A 771 -13.43 -24.83 28.69
C TYR A 771 -13.39 -25.93 27.62
N LEU A 772 -14.27 -25.86 26.60
CA LEU A 772 -14.28 -26.84 25.51
C LEU A 772 -12.98 -26.81 24.69
N ASN A 773 -12.43 -25.63 24.45
CA ASN A 773 -11.18 -25.44 23.72
C ASN A 773 -9.96 -25.88 24.55
N ASP A 774 -9.90 -25.50 25.82
CA ASP A 774 -8.82 -25.89 26.75
C ASP A 774 -8.79 -27.40 27.01
N SER A 775 -9.96 -28.04 26.94
CA SER A 775 -10.11 -29.50 27.07
C SER A 775 -9.95 -30.26 25.75
N GLU A 776 -9.63 -29.58 24.64
CA GLU A 776 -9.50 -30.13 23.28
C GLU A 776 -10.73 -30.92 22.78
N ILE A 777 -11.93 -30.60 23.27
CA ILE A 777 -13.16 -31.32 22.92
C ILE A 777 -13.69 -30.83 21.57
N ASN A 778 -13.74 -31.74 20.59
CA ASN A 778 -14.32 -31.44 19.29
C ASN A 778 -15.84 -31.28 19.36
N TYR A 779 -16.40 -30.13 18.97
CA TYR A 779 -17.84 -29.91 18.96
C TYR A 779 -18.40 -29.53 17.57
N LYS A 780 -19.70 -29.76 17.36
CA LYS A 780 -20.45 -29.36 16.17
C LYS A 780 -21.71 -28.62 16.57
N VAL A 781 -21.93 -27.45 15.98
CA VAL A 781 -23.12 -26.64 16.21
C VAL A 781 -24.13 -26.89 15.08
N ALA A 782 -25.40 -27.13 15.42
CA ALA A 782 -26.47 -27.26 14.43
C ALA A 782 -27.41 -26.06 14.47
N MET A 783 -27.66 -25.52 13.27
CA MET A 783 -28.60 -24.44 13.00
C MET A 783 -29.97 -24.99 12.61
N GLU A 784 -30.99 -24.13 12.66
CA GLU A 784 -32.36 -24.42 12.20
C GLU A 784 -32.45 -24.75 10.71
#